data_AF-A0A7Z9BRX4-F1
#
_entry.id   AF-A0A7Z9BRX4-F1
#
_cell.length_a   1.000
_cell.length_b   1.000
_cell.length_c   1.000
_cell.angle_alpha   90.00
_cell.angle_beta   90.00
_cell.angle_gamma   90.00
#
_symmetry.space_group_name_H-M   'P 1'
#
loop_
_entity.id
_entity.type
_entity.pdbx_description
1 polymer ?
#
loop_
_entity_poly.entity_id
_entity_poly.type
_entity_poly.pdbx_seq_one_letter_code
_entity_poly.pdbx_strand_id
1 'polypeptide(L)'
;MRILVTGGAGFIGSHLIDRLMEQGHEVICLDNFFTGTKRNILKWIGNPYFELIRHDITEPIRLEADQIYHLACPASPVHYQYNPVKTIKTNVLGTLNMLGLAKRIKARFFLASTSEVYGDPDVHPQTEDYRGNVNCIGIRSCYDPETEILTEQGWVQFPNLQPGVKVATLNENHQIEYHVPDEYIVQPYIGEMLRFANSKFDLCVTPNHWMYVRGKTGKLKSIQAGEDKHWHSWRVVTGAEFDASDQEEFDLDPAPRHGKVRVEKVKMDDWLEFLGYYISEGCVHVRRRMRAVGGADYDVADYNILIAQENPEGRTKIADCLQRLPWKFFDSDHHQFRICSQQLAETLLPLGKSGDKYIPREFLQLSRRQSLILFNALILGDGSQRGNCYTYYSKSKQLADDVQELALRCGYAASVVSHAIGRDLYRVNIRPAIDANLVEPERFHYVGKVYCVNVKNHVVCVRRNGRVAFCGNCYDEGKRVAETLAFDYHRQNGVDIRVVRIFNTYGPRMLENDGRVVSNFIVQALRGVPLTVYGDGSQTRSFCYVSDLVEGFIRLMNSDQTGPINIGNPGEYTILELAQKIQDMVNPDAEIQFKPLPEDDPKQRQPDITRAKTYLNWEPTIPLDQGLKLTVNDFRERIYKS
;
A
#
# COMPACT_ATOMS: atom_id res chain seq x y z
N MET A 1 2.83 -47.89 -3.17
CA MET A 1 3.11 -46.78 -4.12
C MET A 1 4.27 -45.98 -3.57
N ARG A 2 5.07 -45.40 -4.46
CA ARG A 2 6.16 -44.47 -4.17
C ARG A 2 5.67 -43.05 -4.47
N ILE A 3 5.71 -42.15 -3.49
CA ILE A 3 4.99 -40.87 -3.55
C ILE A 3 5.96 -39.72 -3.24
N LEU A 4 6.04 -38.76 -4.15
CA LEU A 4 6.85 -37.55 -3.98
C LEU A 4 6.01 -36.43 -3.37
N VAL A 5 6.45 -35.85 -2.26
CA VAL A 5 5.83 -34.65 -1.65
C VAL A 5 6.83 -33.50 -1.67
N THR A 6 6.58 -32.52 -2.54
CA THR A 6 7.38 -31.29 -2.57
C THR A 6 6.83 -30.28 -1.55
N GLY A 7 7.71 -29.61 -0.80
CA GLY A 7 7.30 -28.78 0.35
C GLY A 7 6.93 -29.61 1.57
N GLY A 8 7.41 -30.86 1.62
CA GLY A 8 7.02 -31.87 2.60
C GLY A 8 7.44 -31.56 4.04
N ALA A 9 8.45 -30.71 4.27
CA ALA A 9 8.81 -30.26 5.61
C ALA A 9 8.01 -29.02 6.07
N GLY A 10 7.19 -28.44 5.19
CA GLY A 10 6.25 -27.38 5.51
C GLY A 10 5.08 -27.84 6.38
N PHE A 11 4.28 -26.88 6.84
CA PHE A 11 3.10 -27.10 7.69
C PHE A 11 2.17 -28.19 7.12
N ILE A 12 1.48 -27.91 6.00
CA ILE A 12 0.52 -28.85 5.39
C ILE A 12 1.23 -30.11 4.86
N GLY A 13 2.40 -29.95 4.23
CA GLY A 13 3.14 -31.06 3.63
C GLY A 13 3.54 -32.14 4.63
N SER A 14 3.90 -31.77 5.85
CA SER A 14 4.28 -32.75 6.88
C SER A 14 3.09 -33.54 7.44
N HIS A 15 1.89 -32.93 7.50
CA HIS A 15 0.66 -33.66 7.87
C HIS A 15 0.23 -34.63 6.77
N LEU A 16 0.44 -34.26 5.49
CA LEU A 16 0.24 -35.17 4.38
C LEU A 16 1.24 -36.34 4.42
N ILE A 17 2.53 -36.08 4.63
CA ILE A 17 3.56 -37.13 4.76
C ILE A 17 3.18 -38.11 5.87
N ASP A 18 2.76 -37.61 7.04
CA ASP A 18 2.31 -38.46 8.14
C ASP A 18 1.20 -39.42 7.70
N ARG A 19 0.15 -38.91 7.06
CA ARG A 19 -0.97 -39.72 6.57
C ARG A 19 -0.53 -40.74 5.51
N LEU A 20 0.36 -40.38 4.58
CA LEU A 20 0.85 -41.28 3.53
C LEU A 20 1.73 -42.40 4.10
N MET A 21 2.60 -42.08 5.08
CA MET A 21 3.42 -43.06 5.79
C MET A 21 2.56 -44.01 6.64
N GLU A 22 1.53 -43.49 7.30
CA GLU A 22 0.54 -44.28 8.06
C GLU A 22 -0.32 -45.18 7.15
N GLN A 23 -0.48 -44.82 5.87
CA GLN A 23 -1.07 -45.67 4.82
C GLN A 23 -0.09 -46.70 4.21
N GLY A 24 1.14 -46.80 4.74
CA GLY A 24 2.15 -47.76 4.28
C GLY A 24 2.72 -47.46 2.90
N HIS A 25 2.75 -46.19 2.49
CA HIS A 25 3.39 -45.76 1.25
C HIS A 25 4.88 -45.49 1.44
N GLU A 26 5.66 -45.62 0.36
CA GLU A 26 7.04 -45.13 0.32
C GLU A 26 6.98 -43.63 -0.03
N VAL A 27 7.59 -42.77 0.78
CA VAL A 27 7.44 -41.32 0.66
C VAL A 27 8.79 -40.62 0.51
N ILE A 28 8.92 -39.85 -0.57
CA ILE A 28 10.05 -38.95 -0.83
C ILE A 28 9.65 -37.53 -0.44
N CYS A 29 10.26 -37.01 0.61
CA CYS A 29 10.14 -35.61 1.01
C CYS A 29 11.16 -34.75 0.25
N LEU A 30 10.68 -33.80 -0.55
CA LEU A 30 11.52 -32.86 -1.32
C LEU A 30 11.33 -31.43 -0.79
N ASP A 31 12.33 -30.87 -0.12
CA ASP A 31 12.22 -29.55 0.53
C ASP A 31 13.56 -28.80 0.57
N ASN A 32 13.56 -27.47 0.38
CA ASN A 32 14.76 -26.64 0.49
C ASN A 32 14.97 -26.06 1.92
N PHE A 33 13.96 -26.20 2.78
CA PHE A 33 13.81 -25.61 4.12
C PHE A 33 13.69 -24.08 4.14
N PHE A 34 13.03 -23.49 3.14
CA PHE A 34 12.73 -22.04 3.13
C PHE A 34 11.65 -21.66 4.17
N THR A 35 10.52 -22.36 4.18
CA THR A 35 9.49 -22.27 5.24
C THR A 35 9.26 -23.59 5.99
N GLY A 36 9.77 -24.71 5.46
CA GLY A 36 9.73 -26.00 6.12
C GLY A 36 10.82 -26.17 7.17
N THR A 37 10.60 -27.06 8.14
CA THR A 37 11.61 -27.39 9.17
C THR A 37 11.78 -28.90 9.33
N LYS A 38 13.03 -29.34 9.52
CA LYS A 38 13.36 -30.76 9.76
C LYS A 38 12.58 -31.37 10.93
N ARG A 39 12.23 -30.56 11.94
CA ARG A 39 11.41 -31.00 13.09
C ARG A 39 10.10 -31.66 12.66
N ASN A 40 9.45 -31.14 11.61
CA ASN A 40 8.12 -31.57 11.17
C ASN A 40 8.10 -33.00 10.61
N ILE A 41 9.24 -33.49 10.12
CA ILE A 41 9.41 -34.82 9.50
C ILE A 41 10.36 -35.73 10.29
N LEU A 42 10.86 -35.27 11.45
CA LEU A 42 11.91 -35.96 12.21
C LEU A 42 11.50 -37.39 12.62
N LYS A 43 10.20 -37.63 12.87
CA LYS A 43 9.66 -38.94 13.26
C LYS A 43 9.83 -40.04 12.20
N TRP A 44 10.08 -39.67 10.94
CA TRP A 44 10.27 -40.61 9.83
C TRP A 44 11.73 -40.79 9.41
N ILE A 45 12.66 -39.99 9.94
CA ILE A 45 14.08 -40.10 9.59
C ILE A 45 14.64 -41.45 10.05
N GLY A 46 15.18 -42.23 9.12
CA GLY A 46 15.67 -43.59 9.37
C GLY A 46 14.65 -44.70 9.12
N ASN A 47 13.40 -44.37 8.78
CA ASN A 47 12.44 -45.37 8.29
C ASN A 47 12.84 -45.80 6.86
N PRO A 48 12.90 -47.11 6.53
CA PRO A 48 13.32 -47.58 5.21
C PRO A 48 12.39 -47.18 4.05
N TYR A 49 11.16 -46.75 4.36
CA TYR A 49 10.18 -46.25 3.38
C TYR A 49 10.13 -44.71 3.31
N PHE A 50 11.04 -44.00 3.97
CA PHE A 50 11.08 -42.53 3.96
C PHE A 50 12.43 -41.99 3.46
N GLU A 51 12.39 -41.20 2.38
CA GLU A 51 13.56 -40.54 1.81
C GLU A 51 13.44 -39.01 1.97
N LEU A 52 14.47 -38.35 2.52
CA LEU A 52 14.53 -36.89 2.58
C LEU A 52 15.60 -36.37 1.60
N ILE A 53 15.15 -35.62 0.60
CA ILE A 53 16.01 -34.97 -0.39
C ILE A 53 15.93 -33.45 -0.19
N ARG A 54 17.07 -32.84 0.16
CA ARG A 54 17.16 -31.37 0.21
C ARG A 54 17.36 -30.82 -1.19
N HIS A 55 16.32 -30.24 -1.79
CA HIS A 55 16.35 -29.77 -3.17
C HIS A 55 15.46 -28.54 -3.36
N ASP A 56 15.82 -27.71 -4.33
CA ASP A 56 15.00 -26.58 -4.74
C ASP A 56 14.34 -26.87 -6.10
N ILE A 57 13.01 -26.93 -6.11
CA ILE A 57 12.23 -27.35 -7.28
C ILE A 57 12.40 -26.46 -8.51
N THR A 58 12.96 -25.24 -8.40
CA THR A 58 13.28 -24.45 -9.61
C THR A 58 14.36 -25.11 -10.46
N GLU A 59 15.14 -26.01 -9.87
CA GLU A 59 16.13 -26.83 -10.58
C GLU A 59 15.54 -28.21 -10.93
N PRO A 60 15.78 -28.75 -12.14
CA PRO A 60 15.32 -30.09 -12.51
C PRO A 60 15.89 -31.19 -11.61
N ILE A 61 15.08 -32.21 -11.34
CA ILE A 61 15.49 -33.44 -10.64
C ILE A 61 14.86 -34.66 -11.32
N ARG A 62 15.52 -35.82 -11.25
CA ARG A 62 15.04 -37.09 -11.80
C ARG A 62 14.82 -38.07 -10.65
N LEU A 63 13.55 -38.37 -10.39
CA LEU A 63 13.08 -39.31 -9.37
C LEU A 63 12.03 -40.24 -9.98
N GLU A 64 11.83 -41.41 -9.38
CA GLU A 64 10.77 -42.34 -9.77
C GLU A 64 9.71 -42.37 -8.66
N ALA A 65 8.44 -42.21 -9.03
CA ALA A 65 7.26 -42.13 -8.16
C ALA A 65 5.97 -42.40 -8.97
N ASP A 66 4.93 -42.94 -8.32
CA ASP A 66 3.60 -43.17 -8.89
C ASP A 66 2.71 -41.91 -8.78
N GLN A 67 2.94 -41.10 -7.74
CA GLN A 67 2.18 -39.89 -7.44
C GLN A 67 3.12 -38.75 -7.01
N ILE A 68 2.76 -37.51 -7.36
CA ILE A 68 3.48 -36.30 -6.99
C ILE A 68 2.50 -35.31 -6.35
N TYR A 69 2.69 -34.97 -5.08
CA TYR A 69 2.01 -33.87 -4.40
C TYR A 69 2.87 -32.61 -4.45
N HIS A 70 2.42 -31.63 -5.22
CA HIS A 70 3.10 -30.36 -5.43
C HIS A 70 2.59 -29.28 -4.47
N LEU A 71 3.19 -29.20 -3.28
CA LEU A 71 2.84 -28.23 -2.22
C LEU A 71 3.92 -27.14 -2.02
N ALA A 72 5.03 -27.21 -2.75
CA ALA A 72 6.18 -26.33 -2.57
C ALA A 72 5.94 -24.91 -3.12
N CYS A 73 5.42 -24.02 -2.25
CA CYS A 73 5.44 -22.58 -2.42
C CYS A 73 5.15 -21.91 -1.06
N PRO A 74 5.81 -20.81 -0.67
CA PRO A 74 5.35 -20.02 0.47
C PRO A 74 3.93 -19.50 0.20
N ALA A 75 3.04 -19.62 1.20
CA ALA A 75 1.62 -19.23 1.11
C ALA A 75 1.20 -18.17 2.14
N SER A 76 2.13 -17.74 3.00
CA SER A 76 1.94 -16.63 3.94
C SER A 76 2.51 -15.34 3.33
N PRO A 77 1.83 -14.18 3.45
CA PRO A 77 2.27 -12.91 2.86
C PRO A 77 3.72 -12.57 3.16
N VAL A 78 4.10 -12.58 4.44
CA VAL A 78 5.45 -12.31 4.95
C VAL A 78 6.52 -13.14 4.22
N HIS A 79 6.23 -14.41 3.94
CA HIS A 79 7.18 -15.34 3.33
C HIS A 79 7.21 -15.26 1.81
N TYR A 80 6.08 -14.97 1.17
CA TYR A 80 6.00 -14.92 -0.29
C TYR A 80 6.43 -13.56 -0.87
N GLN A 81 6.24 -12.47 -0.11
CA GLN A 81 6.70 -11.10 -0.40
C GLN A 81 8.21 -10.91 -0.16
N TYR A 82 8.82 -11.76 0.67
CA TYR A 82 10.27 -11.71 0.95
C TYR A 82 11.13 -11.81 -0.32
N ASN A 83 10.76 -12.70 -1.26
CA ASN A 83 11.45 -12.83 -2.55
C ASN A 83 10.46 -13.21 -3.66
N PRO A 84 9.70 -12.25 -4.22
CA PRO A 84 8.62 -12.55 -5.16
C PRO A 84 9.13 -13.15 -6.47
N VAL A 85 10.32 -12.76 -6.95
CA VAL A 85 10.94 -13.38 -8.14
C VAL A 85 11.23 -14.86 -7.90
N LYS A 86 11.74 -15.23 -6.72
CA LYS A 86 11.91 -16.65 -6.36
C LYS A 86 10.55 -17.34 -6.21
N THR A 87 9.54 -16.68 -5.63
CA THR A 87 8.18 -17.24 -5.53
C THR A 87 7.55 -17.50 -6.90
N ILE A 88 7.65 -16.56 -7.86
CA ILE A 88 7.19 -16.77 -9.23
C ILE A 88 7.99 -17.89 -9.91
N LYS A 89 9.33 -17.91 -9.80
CA LYS A 89 10.14 -19.03 -10.31
C LYS A 89 9.70 -20.37 -9.70
N THR A 90 9.32 -20.40 -8.43
CA THR A 90 8.82 -21.60 -7.74
C THR A 90 7.47 -22.05 -8.32
N ASN A 91 6.49 -21.14 -8.48
CA ASN A 91 5.20 -21.47 -9.07
C ASN A 91 5.24 -21.77 -10.59
N VAL A 92 6.23 -21.25 -11.32
CA VAL A 92 6.34 -21.42 -12.78
C VAL A 92 7.35 -22.52 -13.13
N LEU A 93 8.64 -22.30 -12.87
CA LEU A 93 9.70 -23.28 -13.19
C LEU A 93 9.60 -24.53 -12.31
N GLY A 94 9.23 -24.37 -11.04
CA GLY A 94 9.01 -25.49 -10.13
C GLY A 94 7.86 -26.39 -10.57
N THR A 95 6.70 -25.81 -10.88
CA THR A 95 5.56 -26.53 -11.45
C THR A 95 5.93 -27.18 -12.79
N LEU A 96 6.63 -26.46 -13.68
CA LEU A 96 7.07 -26.98 -14.99
C LEU A 96 8.01 -28.18 -14.86
N ASN A 97 8.99 -28.11 -13.95
CA ASN A 97 9.92 -29.21 -13.66
C ASN A 97 9.16 -30.45 -13.12
N MET A 98 8.20 -30.25 -12.23
CA MET A 98 7.43 -31.36 -11.64
C MET A 98 6.39 -31.94 -12.61
N LEU A 99 5.78 -31.14 -13.48
CA LEU A 99 4.94 -31.61 -14.59
C LEU A 99 5.75 -32.38 -15.63
N GLY A 100 6.96 -31.90 -15.96
CA GLY A 100 7.90 -32.61 -16.83
C GLY A 100 8.34 -33.95 -16.23
N LEU A 101 8.56 -33.99 -14.92
CA LEU A 101 8.84 -35.22 -14.17
C LEU A 101 7.63 -36.18 -14.20
N ALA A 102 6.43 -35.69 -13.89
CA ALA A 102 5.19 -36.46 -13.92
C ALA A 102 4.96 -37.10 -15.29
N LYS A 103 5.10 -36.31 -16.36
CA LYS A 103 5.03 -36.77 -17.76
C LYS A 103 6.05 -37.87 -18.08
N ARG A 104 7.30 -37.72 -17.61
CA ARG A 104 8.39 -38.68 -17.86
C ARG A 104 8.08 -40.06 -17.26
N ILE A 105 7.57 -40.08 -16.02
CA ILE A 105 7.37 -41.30 -15.23
C ILE A 105 5.91 -41.80 -15.22
N LYS A 106 5.00 -41.07 -15.89
CA LYS A 106 3.55 -41.28 -15.91
C LYS A 106 2.90 -41.21 -14.51
N ALA A 107 3.44 -40.39 -13.61
CA ALA A 107 2.85 -40.16 -12.30
C ALA A 107 1.59 -39.30 -12.37
N ARG A 108 0.66 -39.52 -11.44
CA ARG A 108 -0.44 -38.58 -11.17
C ARG A 108 0.10 -37.35 -10.44
N PHE A 109 -0.25 -36.17 -10.92
CA PHE A 109 0.28 -34.89 -10.43
C PHE A 109 -0.79 -34.06 -9.72
N PHE A 110 -0.59 -33.79 -8.44
CA PHE A 110 -1.47 -32.96 -7.62
C PHE A 110 -0.85 -31.58 -7.42
N LEU A 111 -1.60 -30.51 -7.71
CA LEU A 111 -1.19 -29.12 -7.56
C LEU A 111 -1.96 -28.45 -6.42
N ALA A 112 -1.24 -27.99 -5.39
CA ALA A 112 -1.78 -27.07 -4.39
C ALA A 112 -1.76 -25.62 -4.91
N SER A 113 -2.88 -25.22 -5.53
CA SER A 113 -3.25 -23.83 -5.69
C SER A 113 -3.87 -23.29 -4.39
N THR A 114 -4.23 -22.02 -4.37
CA THR A 114 -4.71 -21.29 -3.19
C THR A 114 -5.86 -20.35 -3.58
N SER A 115 -6.69 -19.95 -2.61
CA SER A 115 -7.75 -18.96 -2.82
C SER A 115 -7.28 -17.63 -3.41
N GLU A 116 -5.97 -17.31 -3.39
CA GLU A 116 -5.39 -16.14 -4.09
C GLU A 116 -5.68 -16.10 -5.60
N VAL A 117 -5.97 -17.24 -6.26
CA VAL A 117 -6.40 -17.22 -7.68
C VAL A 117 -7.73 -16.49 -7.92
N TYR A 118 -8.47 -16.19 -6.85
CA TYR A 118 -9.69 -15.40 -6.88
C TYR A 118 -9.44 -13.88 -6.78
N GLY A 119 -8.29 -13.46 -6.24
CA GLY A 119 -7.92 -12.05 -6.05
C GLY A 119 -8.86 -11.31 -5.11
N ASP A 120 -9.55 -10.31 -5.65
CA ASP A 120 -10.59 -9.51 -4.98
C ASP A 120 -11.97 -9.86 -5.55
N PRO A 121 -12.57 -11.00 -5.14
CA PRO A 121 -13.73 -11.57 -5.80
C PRO A 121 -15.01 -10.77 -5.62
N ASP A 122 -15.68 -10.46 -6.73
CA ASP A 122 -17.02 -9.85 -6.75
C ASP A 122 -18.15 -10.80 -6.32
N VAL A 123 -17.83 -12.08 -6.07
CA VAL A 123 -18.78 -13.17 -5.81
C VAL A 123 -18.44 -13.84 -4.48
N HIS A 124 -19.45 -13.99 -3.63
CA HIS A 124 -19.36 -14.65 -2.33
C HIS A 124 -20.58 -15.59 -2.15
N PRO A 125 -20.40 -16.88 -1.80
CA PRO A 125 -19.12 -17.60 -1.68
C PRO A 125 -18.36 -17.67 -3.02
N GLN A 126 -17.05 -17.88 -2.95
CA GLN A 126 -16.19 -18.09 -4.10
C GLN A 126 -16.36 -19.50 -4.67
N THR A 127 -16.95 -19.59 -5.86
CA THR A 127 -17.14 -20.84 -6.61
C THR A 127 -15.94 -21.16 -7.50
N GLU A 128 -15.76 -22.42 -7.91
CA GLU A 128 -14.66 -22.79 -8.82
C GLU A 128 -14.81 -22.23 -10.25
N ASP A 129 -16.04 -21.90 -10.66
CA ASP A 129 -16.34 -21.29 -11.96
C ASP A 129 -16.03 -19.78 -12.01
N TYR A 130 -15.87 -19.13 -10.85
CA TYR A 130 -15.39 -17.75 -10.82
C TYR A 130 -13.93 -17.68 -11.29
N ARG A 131 -13.69 -16.81 -12.28
CA ARG A 131 -12.41 -16.73 -13.01
C ARG A 131 -11.37 -15.83 -12.34
N GLY A 132 -11.67 -15.34 -11.14
CA GLY A 132 -10.87 -14.41 -10.35
C GLY A 132 -10.85 -12.99 -10.90
N ASN A 133 -10.98 -12.01 -10.01
CA ASN A 133 -10.63 -10.61 -10.29
C ASN A 133 -9.21 -10.41 -9.75
N VAL A 134 -8.24 -10.77 -10.58
CA VAL A 134 -6.81 -10.80 -10.23
C VAL A 134 -6.06 -9.84 -11.13
N ASN A 135 -5.26 -8.98 -10.50
CA ASN A 135 -4.31 -8.14 -11.21
C ASN A 135 -3.06 -8.97 -11.58
N CYS A 136 -2.93 -9.28 -12.87
CA CYS A 136 -1.93 -10.23 -13.37
C CYS A 136 -0.49 -9.66 -13.49
N ILE A 137 -0.26 -8.36 -13.25
CA ILE A 137 0.91 -7.65 -13.82
C ILE A 137 1.89 -6.97 -12.84
N GLY A 138 1.50 -6.44 -11.69
CA GLY A 138 2.48 -6.09 -10.64
C GLY A 138 3.29 -7.34 -10.20
N ILE A 139 4.58 -7.28 -9.87
CA ILE A 139 5.29 -6.44 -8.86
C ILE A 139 6.74 -6.09 -9.34
N ARG A 140 7.52 -5.12 -8.83
CA ARG A 140 7.43 -4.07 -7.78
C ARG A 140 7.84 -2.74 -8.43
N SER A 141 7.15 -1.63 -8.15
CA SER A 141 7.53 -0.30 -8.66
C SER A 141 8.70 0.32 -7.90
N CYS A 142 9.89 -0.19 -8.17
CA CYS A 142 11.15 0.24 -7.57
C CYS A 142 11.64 1.56 -8.17
N TYR A 143 11.77 2.58 -7.32
CA TYR A 143 12.31 3.91 -7.59
C TYR A 143 13.73 4.07 -7.06
N ASP A 144 14.45 5.07 -7.58
CA ASP A 144 15.74 5.52 -7.05
C ASP A 144 15.59 6.38 -5.75
N PRO A 145 16.65 6.55 -4.94
CA PRO A 145 16.58 7.32 -3.68
C PRO A 145 16.25 8.80 -3.84
N GLU A 146 16.41 9.36 -5.04
CA GLU A 146 16.10 10.77 -5.35
C GLU A 146 14.62 11.00 -5.70
N THR A 147 13.82 9.94 -5.86
CA THR A 147 12.38 10.05 -6.04
C THR A 147 11.71 10.36 -4.68
N GLU A 148 10.77 11.29 -4.72
CA GLU A 148 9.92 11.70 -3.61
C GLU A 148 8.51 11.17 -3.79
N ILE A 149 7.83 10.86 -2.69
CA ILE A 149 6.43 10.47 -2.62
C ILE A 149 5.63 11.58 -1.91
N LEU A 150 4.41 11.85 -2.39
CA LEU A 150 3.52 12.80 -1.72
C LEU A 150 2.88 12.13 -0.51
N THR A 151 2.97 12.78 0.65
CA THR A 151 2.36 12.34 1.91
C THR A 151 1.36 13.37 2.43
N GLU A 152 0.55 13.01 3.43
CA GLU A 152 -0.34 13.96 4.10
C GLU A 152 0.42 15.14 4.74
N GLN A 153 1.72 14.95 5.01
CA GLN A 153 2.66 15.94 5.57
C GLN A 153 3.46 16.71 4.49
N GLY A 154 3.23 16.43 3.20
CA GLY A 154 3.95 17.01 2.07
C GLY A 154 4.88 16.02 1.37
N TRP A 155 5.81 16.52 0.55
CA TRP A 155 6.71 15.68 -0.25
C TRP A 155 7.89 15.15 0.58
N VAL A 156 8.13 13.83 0.52
CA VAL A 156 9.20 13.16 1.27
C VAL A 156 9.99 12.26 0.32
N GLN A 157 11.32 12.35 0.32
CA GLN A 157 12.18 11.41 -0.42
C GLN A 157 11.94 9.98 0.09
N PHE A 158 11.85 8.98 -0.81
CA PHE A 158 11.59 7.59 -0.42
C PHE A 158 12.48 7.03 0.73
N PRO A 159 13.80 7.32 0.80
CA PRO A 159 14.65 6.91 1.93
C PRO A 159 14.22 7.45 3.30
N ASN A 160 13.45 8.55 3.33
CA ASN A 160 13.04 9.28 4.53
C ASN A 160 11.57 9.02 4.90
N LEU A 161 10.82 8.27 4.08
CA LEU A 161 9.42 7.93 4.35
C LEU A 161 9.32 7.07 5.61
N GLN A 162 8.59 7.56 6.61
CA GLN A 162 8.43 6.87 7.89
C GLN A 162 7.21 5.92 7.86
N PRO A 163 7.29 4.75 8.53
CA PRO A 163 6.13 3.87 8.71
C PRO A 163 4.94 4.57 9.35
N GLY A 164 3.75 4.32 8.82
CA GLY A 164 2.48 4.87 9.32
C GLY A 164 2.06 6.22 8.71
N VAL A 165 2.94 6.88 7.95
CA VAL A 165 2.62 8.14 7.25
C VAL A 165 1.77 7.83 6.01
N LYS A 166 0.63 8.51 5.84
CA LYS A 166 -0.20 8.30 4.64
C LYS A 166 0.44 8.89 3.39
N VAL A 167 0.39 8.14 2.30
CA VAL A 167 0.85 8.53 0.96
C VAL A 167 -0.34 8.78 0.03
N ALA A 168 -0.17 9.67 -0.93
CA ALA A 168 -1.20 9.99 -1.92
C ALA A 168 -1.32 8.89 -2.97
N THR A 169 -2.54 8.38 -3.17
CA THR A 169 -2.91 7.34 -4.15
C THR A 169 -3.90 7.88 -5.19
N LEU A 170 -4.33 7.07 -6.17
CA LEU A 170 -5.52 7.36 -7.00
C LEU A 170 -6.62 6.33 -6.77
N ASN A 171 -7.86 6.78 -6.63
CA ASN A 171 -9.04 5.92 -6.53
C ASN A 171 -9.68 5.61 -7.88
N GLU A 172 -10.78 4.84 -7.85
CA GLU A 172 -11.52 4.41 -9.05
C GLU A 172 -12.05 5.59 -9.89
N ASN A 173 -12.40 6.71 -9.25
CA ASN A 173 -12.83 7.95 -9.91
C ASN A 173 -11.66 8.78 -10.47
N HIS A 174 -10.42 8.29 -10.34
CA HIS A 174 -9.18 9.01 -10.61
C HIS A 174 -9.00 10.27 -9.76
N GLN A 175 -9.53 10.27 -8.54
CA GLN A 175 -9.28 11.29 -7.53
C GLN A 175 -8.14 10.85 -6.60
N ILE A 176 -7.44 11.82 -6.03
CA ILE A 176 -6.34 11.61 -5.09
C ILE A 176 -6.90 11.48 -3.67
N GLU A 177 -6.52 10.40 -3.00
CA GLU A 177 -6.81 10.12 -1.59
C GLU A 177 -5.52 9.72 -0.85
N TYR A 178 -5.58 9.51 0.46
CA TYR A 178 -4.41 9.28 1.32
C TYR A 178 -4.52 7.95 2.07
N HIS A 179 -3.68 6.98 1.71
CA HIS A 179 -3.61 5.65 2.32
C HIS A 179 -2.32 5.45 3.11
N VAL A 180 -2.36 4.71 4.22
CA VAL A 180 -1.13 4.23 4.87
C VAL A 180 -0.58 3.08 4.02
N PRO A 181 0.70 3.11 3.59
CA PRO A 181 1.29 1.97 2.91
C PRO A 181 1.28 0.68 3.74
N ASP A 182 0.88 -0.42 3.11
CA ASP A 182 0.81 -1.76 3.69
C ASP A 182 2.21 -2.39 3.84
N GLU A 183 3.12 -2.02 2.94
CA GLU A 183 4.52 -2.47 2.94
C GLU A 183 5.45 -1.32 2.55
N TYR A 184 6.61 -1.24 3.21
CA TYR A 184 7.70 -0.31 2.90
C TYR A 184 8.90 -1.13 2.42
N ILE A 185 9.24 -1.00 1.14
CA ILE A 185 10.22 -1.87 0.49
C ILE A 185 11.51 -1.08 0.28
N VAL A 186 12.62 -1.60 0.82
CA VAL A 186 13.97 -1.08 0.58
C VAL A 186 14.88 -2.26 0.25
N GLN A 187 15.43 -2.31 -0.97
CA GLN A 187 16.26 -3.43 -1.43
C GLN A 187 17.56 -2.95 -2.09
N PRO A 188 18.70 -3.64 -1.88
CA PRO A 188 19.89 -3.42 -2.70
C PRO A 188 19.63 -3.89 -4.14
N TYR A 189 20.04 -3.09 -5.12
CA TYR A 189 19.90 -3.36 -6.54
C TYR A 189 21.21 -3.10 -7.28
N ILE A 190 21.58 -4.06 -8.13
CA ILE A 190 22.70 -3.99 -9.07
C ILE A 190 22.14 -4.39 -10.42
N GLY A 191 22.06 -3.45 -11.36
CA GLY A 191 21.37 -3.69 -12.63
C GLY A 191 21.27 -2.45 -13.51
N GLU A 192 20.36 -2.50 -14.48
CA GLU A 192 20.03 -1.35 -15.34
C GLU A 192 18.94 -0.51 -14.67
N MET A 193 19.01 0.82 -14.77
CA MET A 193 17.90 1.71 -14.48
C MET A 193 17.53 2.53 -15.71
N LEU A 194 16.25 2.86 -15.79
CA LEU A 194 15.61 3.60 -16.87
C LEU A 194 15.14 4.94 -16.34
N ARG A 195 15.66 6.03 -16.92
CA ARG A 195 15.23 7.39 -16.59
C ARG A 195 14.46 8.00 -17.73
N PHE A 196 13.16 8.19 -17.51
CA PHE A 196 12.25 8.88 -18.40
C PHE A 196 12.14 10.34 -17.95
N ALA A 197 12.80 11.26 -18.67
CA ALA A 197 12.86 12.66 -18.27
C ALA A 197 12.59 13.61 -19.43
N ASN A 198 11.72 14.61 -19.20
CA ASN A 198 11.58 15.78 -20.06
C ASN A 198 11.21 17.02 -19.22
N SER A 199 10.78 18.10 -19.87
CA SER A 199 10.40 19.33 -19.14
C SER A 199 9.15 19.19 -18.26
N LYS A 200 8.30 18.18 -18.50
CA LYS A 200 6.99 17.99 -17.86
C LYS A 200 6.94 16.88 -16.80
N PHE A 201 7.80 15.86 -16.90
CA PHE A 201 7.94 14.78 -15.91
C PHE A 201 9.39 14.27 -15.85
N ASP A 202 9.79 13.66 -14.73
CA ASP A 202 11.07 12.98 -14.54
C ASP A 202 10.79 11.76 -13.64
N LEU A 203 11.25 10.58 -14.05
CA LEU A 203 10.94 9.31 -13.40
C LEU A 203 12.11 8.35 -13.62
N CYS A 204 12.72 7.83 -12.55
CA CYS A 204 13.84 6.92 -12.61
C CYS A 204 13.53 5.60 -11.90
N VAL A 205 13.53 4.50 -12.67
CA VAL A 205 12.89 3.25 -12.30
C VAL A 205 13.62 2.02 -12.84
N THR A 206 13.38 0.85 -12.26
CA THR A 206 13.90 -0.41 -12.78
C THR A 206 13.18 -0.84 -14.08
N PRO A 207 13.81 -1.64 -14.97
CA PRO A 207 13.18 -2.11 -16.22
C PRO A 207 11.89 -2.93 -16.05
N ASN A 208 11.61 -3.46 -14.86
CA ASN A 208 10.38 -4.19 -14.54
C ASN A 208 9.31 -3.32 -13.84
N HIS A 209 9.51 -1.99 -13.76
CA HIS A 209 8.58 -1.06 -13.11
C HIS A 209 7.31 -0.85 -13.95
N TRP A 210 6.15 -0.79 -13.31
CA TRP A 210 4.86 -0.64 -14.00
C TRP A 210 4.37 0.81 -14.00
N MET A 211 4.51 1.44 -15.16
CA MET A 211 4.11 2.82 -15.40
C MET A 211 2.61 2.93 -15.66
N TYR A 212 1.94 3.84 -14.95
CA TYR A 212 0.52 4.13 -15.16
C TYR A 212 0.37 5.23 -16.21
N VAL A 213 -0.17 4.88 -17.38
CA VAL A 213 -0.11 5.71 -18.60
C VAL A 213 -1.44 5.74 -19.35
N ARG A 214 -1.70 6.83 -20.05
CA ARG A 214 -2.86 6.98 -20.95
C ARG A 214 -2.46 6.77 -22.41
N GLY A 215 -3.19 5.91 -23.10
CA GLY A 215 -3.00 5.69 -24.54
C GLY A 215 -3.56 6.84 -25.40
N LYS A 216 -3.34 6.75 -26.72
CA LYS A 216 -3.92 7.69 -27.70
C LYS A 216 -5.45 7.73 -27.66
N THR A 217 -6.09 6.61 -27.33
CA THR A 217 -7.56 6.45 -27.19
C THR A 217 -8.14 7.00 -25.88
N GLY A 218 -7.34 7.61 -25.01
CA GLY A 218 -7.80 8.15 -23.73
C GLY A 218 -7.95 7.13 -22.59
N LYS A 219 -7.88 5.83 -22.88
CA LYS A 219 -7.89 4.78 -21.84
C LYS A 219 -6.56 4.74 -21.08
N LEU A 220 -6.64 4.62 -19.76
CA LEU A 220 -5.51 4.34 -18.89
C LEU A 220 -5.13 2.85 -18.97
N LYS A 221 -3.84 2.58 -18.80
CA LYS A 221 -3.21 1.26 -18.84
C LYS A 221 -1.94 1.28 -17.98
N SER A 222 -1.56 0.13 -17.47
CA SER A 222 -0.21 -0.10 -16.96
C SER A 222 0.68 -0.66 -18.07
N ILE A 223 1.91 -0.17 -18.20
CA ILE A 223 2.95 -0.71 -19.10
C ILE A 223 4.25 -0.94 -18.36
N GLN A 224 5.03 -1.94 -18.74
CA GLN A 224 6.33 -2.20 -18.13
C GLN A 224 7.42 -1.32 -18.76
N ALA A 225 8.20 -0.63 -17.91
CA ALA A 225 9.21 0.35 -18.29
C ALA A 225 10.31 -0.19 -19.24
N GLY A 226 10.61 -1.49 -19.22
CA GLY A 226 11.65 -2.09 -20.06
C GLY A 226 11.18 -2.70 -21.38
N GLU A 227 9.89 -2.97 -21.55
CA GLU A 227 9.39 -3.86 -22.61
C GLU A 227 8.84 -3.16 -23.85
N ASP A 228 8.28 -1.95 -23.70
CA ASP A 228 7.77 -1.21 -24.86
C ASP A 228 8.91 -0.58 -25.69
N LYS A 229 8.64 -0.34 -26.97
CA LYS A 229 9.52 0.40 -27.90
C LYS A 229 8.83 1.62 -28.50
N HIS A 230 7.57 1.85 -28.18
CA HIS A 230 6.71 2.91 -28.72
C HIS A 230 6.35 3.96 -27.67
N TRP A 231 7.30 4.31 -26.79
CA TRP A 231 7.14 5.26 -25.67
C TRP A 231 6.30 6.49 -26.02
N HIS A 232 6.56 7.12 -27.17
CA HIS A 232 5.85 8.30 -27.66
C HIS A 232 4.33 8.11 -27.92
N SER A 233 3.80 6.88 -27.85
CA SER A 233 2.37 6.60 -27.95
C SER A 233 1.63 6.65 -26.61
N TRP A 234 2.36 6.76 -25.50
CA TRP A 234 1.86 6.78 -24.14
C TRP A 234 2.04 8.15 -23.50
N ARG A 235 1.19 8.46 -22.51
CA ARG A 235 1.25 9.71 -21.77
C ARG A 235 1.17 9.44 -20.27
N VAL A 236 2.11 9.95 -19.49
CA VAL A 236 2.13 9.83 -18.02
C VAL A 236 1.07 10.76 -17.44
N VAL A 237 0.29 10.27 -16.47
CA VAL A 237 -0.65 11.10 -15.70
C VAL A 237 0.16 12.04 -14.82
N THR A 238 -0.11 13.35 -14.88
CA THR A 238 0.70 14.38 -14.19
C THR A 238 -0.12 15.31 -13.27
N GLY A 239 -1.39 14.96 -13.02
CA GLY A 239 -2.31 15.66 -12.13
C GLY A 239 -3.65 14.92 -12.07
N ALA A 240 -4.37 15.12 -10.97
CA ALA A 240 -5.70 14.57 -10.68
C ALA A 240 -6.36 15.46 -9.61
N GLU A 241 -7.69 15.42 -9.50
CA GLU A 241 -8.42 16.17 -8.46
C GLU A 241 -8.35 15.41 -7.13
N PHE A 242 -8.46 16.07 -5.98
CA PHE A 242 -8.50 15.38 -4.67
C PHE A 242 -9.94 15.13 -4.24
N ASP A 243 -10.16 14.05 -3.49
CA ASP A 243 -11.43 13.85 -2.78
C ASP A 243 -11.42 14.63 -1.45
N ALA A 244 -12.19 15.72 -1.40
CA ALA A 244 -12.22 16.66 -0.26
C ALA A 244 -13.49 17.52 -0.26
N SER A 245 -13.97 17.87 0.94
CA SER A 245 -15.18 18.66 1.16
C SER A 245 -14.90 20.15 1.44
N ASP A 246 -15.93 20.98 1.33
CA ASP A 246 -15.90 22.37 1.81
C ASP A 246 -15.94 22.42 3.34
N GLN A 247 -15.35 23.48 3.92
CA GLN A 247 -15.57 23.90 5.31
C GLN A 247 -16.21 25.29 5.32
N GLU A 248 -17.19 25.55 6.20
CA GLU A 248 -17.91 26.84 6.21
C GLU A 248 -17.11 27.96 6.91
N GLU A 249 -16.45 27.63 8.02
CA GLU A 249 -15.79 28.57 8.92
C GLU A 249 -14.38 28.11 9.30
N PHE A 250 -13.49 29.05 9.58
CA PHE A 250 -12.20 28.84 10.22
C PHE A 250 -12.26 29.38 11.66
N ASP A 251 -11.91 28.52 12.63
CA ASP A 251 -11.85 28.86 14.05
C ASP A 251 -10.50 29.51 14.39
N LEU A 252 -10.50 30.61 15.13
CA LEU A 252 -9.31 31.34 15.55
C LEU A 252 -8.91 31.01 17.00
N ASP A 253 -7.61 31.04 17.28
CA ASP A 253 -7.09 30.89 18.64
C ASP A 253 -7.75 31.86 19.63
N PRO A 254 -7.99 31.46 20.90
CA PRO A 254 -8.65 32.28 21.90
C PRO A 254 -8.03 33.68 22.04
N ALA A 255 -8.87 34.71 21.88
CA ALA A 255 -8.42 36.10 21.94
C ALA A 255 -7.69 36.43 23.26
N PRO A 256 -6.59 37.22 23.23
CA PRO A 256 -5.88 37.64 24.42
C PRO A 256 -6.79 38.25 25.49
N ARG A 257 -6.51 38.00 26.78
CA ARG A 257 -7.38 38.40 27.91
C ARG A 257 -7.86 39.86 27.85
N HIS A 258 -7.00 40.77 27.42
CA HIS A 258 -7.27 42.22 27.31
C HIS A 258 -7.51 42.71 25.86
N GLY A 259 -7.70 41.80 24.90
CA GLY A 259 -8.02 42.12 23.52
C GLY A 259 -9.39 42.82 23.40
N LYS A 260 -9.40 43.99 22.74
CA LYS A 260 -10.62 44.80 22.52
C LYS A 260 -11.55 44.25 21.44
N VAL A 261 -11.00 43.51 20.49
CA VAL A 261 -11.72 42.78 19.45
C VAL A 261 -11.45 41.31 19.71
N ARG A 262 -12.51 40.52 19.72
CA ARG A 262 -12.46 39.06 19.89
C ARG A 262 -13.18 38.46 18.71
N VAL A 263 -12.49 37.64 17.95
CA VAL A 263 -13.03 36.95 16.78
C VAL A 263 -12.89 35.47 17.06
N GLU A 264 -13.99 34.76 17.23
CA GLU A 264 -13.94 33.30 17.43
C GLU A 264 -13.83 32.58 16.09
N LYS A 265 -14.50 33.12 15.06
CA LYS A 265 -14.59 32.52 13.73
C LYS A 265 -14.59 33.54 12.60
N VAL A 266 -14.18 33.09 11.43
CA VAL A 266 -14.33 33.78 10.13
C VAL A 266 -14.81 32.80 9.08
N LYS A 267 -15.47 33.28 8.01
CA LYS A 267 -15.83 32.40 6.88
C LYS A 267 -14.57 31.85 6.22
N MET A 268 -14.57 30.56 5.91
CA MET A 268 -13.39 29.89 5.34
C MET A 268 -12.98 30.52 4.00
N ASP A 269 -13.94 30.82 3.12
CA ASP A 269 -13.66 31.47 1.83
C ASP A 269 -12.95 32.83 1.98
N ASP A 270 -13.43 33.68 2.90
CA ASP A 270 -12.83 34.99 3.19
C ASP A 270 -11.43 34.84 3.81
N TRP A 271 -11.25 33.82 4.67
CA TRP A 271 -9.98 33.50 5.30
C TRP A 271 -8.93 32.98 4.31
N LEU A 272 -9.29 32.09 3.38
CA LEU A 272 -8.38 31.53 2.39
C LEU A 272 -7.88 32.59 1.41
N GLU A 273 -8.76 33.51 0.99
CA GLU A 273 -8.39 34.63 0.14
C GLU A 273 -7.39 35.56 0.87
N PHE A 274 -7.71 35.92 2.11
CA PHE A 274 -6.81 36.70 2.98
C PHE A 274 -5.46 36.01 3.22
N LEU A 275 -5.48 34.71 3.51
CA LEU A 275 -4.29 33.92 3.79
C LEU A 275 -3.38 33.85 2.56
N GLY A 276 -3.92 33.74 1.35
CA GLY A 276 -3.13 33.78 0.12
C GLY A 276 -2.42 35.13 -0.09
N TYR A 277 -3.13 36.24 0.16
CA TYR A 277 -2.52 37.58 0.15
C TYR A 277 -1.48 37.78 1.27
N TYR A 278 -1.73 37.24 2.47
CA TYR A 278 -0.78 37.32 3.57
C TYR A 278 0.46 36.43 3.36
N ILE A 279 0.32 35.26 2.75
CA ILE A 279 1.45 34.36 2.51
C ILE A 279 2.42 34.97 1.49
N SER A 280 1.88 35.56 0.42
CA SER A 280 2.66 36.23 -0.63
C SER A 280 3.22 37.59 -0.18
N GLU A 281 2.33 38.55 0.07
CA GLU A 281 2.66 39.97 0.26
C GLU A 281 2.74 40.40 1.74
N GLY A 282 2.44 39.49 2.66
CA GLY A 282 2.17 39.80 4.07
C GLY A 282 3.32 39.54 5.04
N CYS A 283 3.45 40.38 6.06
CA CYS A 283 4.34 40.16 7.20
C CYS A 283 3.73 40.63 8.53
N VAL A 284 4.21 40.08 9.65
CA VAL A 284 3.91 40.59 11.00
C VAL A 284 5.10 41.38 11.53
N HIS A 285 4.84 42.60 12.01
CA HIS A 285 5.79 43.44 12.72
C HIS A 285 5.31 43.70 14.16
N VAL A 286 6.01 43.10 15.13
CA VAL A 286 5.79 43.30 16.56
C VAL A 286 6.79 44.33 17.10
N ARG A 287 6.30 45.48 17.56
CA ARG A 287 7.13 46.52 18.17
C ARG A 287 6.89 46.56 19.67
N ARG A 288 7.88 46.14 20.47
CA ARG A 288 7.84 46.29 21.94
C ARG A 288 8.26 47.69 22.35
N ARG A 289 7.62 48.22 23.40
CA ARG A 289 7.92 49.51 24.02
C ARG A 289 7.59 49.48 25.51
N MET A 290 8.44 50.10 26.31
CA MET A 290 8.14 50.36 27.71
C MET A 290 7.13 51.50 27.81
N ARG A 291 6.08 51.31 28.61
CA ARG A 291 5.08 52.33 28.90
C ARG A 291 4.94 52.51 30.41
N ALA A 292 5.48 53.59 30.93
CA ALA A 292 5.24 54.02 32.30
C ALA A 292 3.77 54.43 32.47
N VAL A 293 3.06 53.81 33.42
CA VAL A 293 1.69 54.18 33.82
C VAL A 293 1.63 54.16 35.34
N GLY A 294 1.33 55.31 35.97
CA GLY A 294 1.19 55.39 37.42
C GLY A 294 2.48 55.13 38.23
N GLY A 295 3.66 55.27 37.61
CA GLY A 295 4.95 55.00 38.25
C GLY A 295 5.43 53.55 38.15
N ALA A 296 4.67 52.67 37.50
CA ALA A 296 5.11 51.32 37.12
C ALA A 296 5.37 51.24 35.60
N ASP A 297 6.41 50.52 35.21
CA ASP A 297 6.74 50.24 33.81
C ASP A 297 6.06 48.96 33.33
N TYR A 298 5.41 49.03 32.17
CA TYR A 298 4.78 47.90 31.50
C TYR A 298 5.44 47.66 30.13
N ASP A 299 5.80 46.41 29.82
CA ASP A 299 6.15 46.01 28.45
C ASP A 299 4.86 45.93 27.62
N VAL A 300 4.79 46.73 26.55
CA VAL A 300 3.63 46.81 25.65
C VAL A 300 4.11 46.52 24.23
N ALA A 301 3.52 45.48 23.61
CA ALA A 301 3.77 45.12 22.23
C ALA A 301 2.67 45.67 21.30
N ASP A 302 3.08 46.43 20.28
CA ASP A 302 2.21 46.82 19.16
C ASP A 302 2.33 45.77 18.05
N TYR A 303 1.25 45.02 17.80
CA TYR A 303 1.17 43.98 16.78
C TYR A 303 0.58 44.55 15.49
N ASN A 304 1.35 44.49 14.40
CA ASN A 304 0.96 45.03 13.10
C ASN A 304 1.08 43.95 12.03
N ILE A 305 -0.03 43.59 11.41
CA ILE A 305 -0.04 42.77 10.19
C ILE A 305 -0.01 43.76 9.02
N LEU A 306 0.95 43.60 8.12
CA LEU A 306 1.17 44.48 6.97
C LEU A 306 1.04 43.65 5.69
N ILE A 307 0.29 44.14 4.71
CA ILE A 307 0.17 43.54 3.36
C ILE A 307 0.46 44.65 2.34
N ALA A 308 1.49 44.47 1.52
CA ALA A 308 1.82 45.41 0.44
C ALA A 308 1.12 45.02 -0.87
N GLN A 309 0.83 45.98 -1.75
CA GLN A 309 0.50 45.67 -3.14
C GLN A 309 0.67 46.92 -4.02
N GLU A 310 1.48 46.81 -5.06
CA GLU A 310 1.74 47.88 -6.03
C GLU A 310 0.73 47.88 -7.19
N ASN A 311 0.17 46.72 -7.55
CA ASN A 311 -0.84 46.61 -8.60
C ASN A 311 -2.21 47.18 -8.12
N PRO A 312 -2.78 48.20 -8.78
CA PRO A 312 -4.08 48.77 -8.39
C PRO A 312 -5.26 47.79 -8.41
N GLU A 313 -5.27 46.82 -9.33
CA GLU A 313 -6.32 45.79 -9.38
C GLU A 313 -6.19 44.83 -8.19
N GLY A 314 -4.94 44.42 -7.90
CA GLY A 314 -4.63 43.59 -6.73
C GLY A 314 -4.97 44.30 -5.41
N ARG A 315 -4.63 45.59 -5.30
CA ARG A 315 -4.98 46.44 -4.17
C ARG A 315 -6.47 46.48 -3.91
N THR A 316 -7.28 46.63 -4.96
CA THR A 316 -8.75 46.63 -4.86
C THR A 316 -9.28 45.30 -4.29
N LYS A 317 -8.84 44.16 -4.84
CA LYS A 317 -9.26 42.83 -4.35
C LYS A 317 -8.84 42.57 -2.90
N ILE A 318 -7.62 42.96 -2.52
CA ILE A 318 -7.17 42.89 -1.12
C ILE A 318 -8.06 43.77 -0.23
N ALA A 319 -8.40 45.00 -0.63
CA ALA A 319 -9.30 45.86 0.14
C ALA A 319 -10.71 45.27 0.30
N ASP A 320 -11.27 44.65 -0.75
CA ASP A 320 -12.59 44.01 -0.73
C ASP A 320 -12.60 42.72 0.12
N CYS A 321 -11.49 41.99 0.16
CA CYS A 321 -11.26 40.89 1.11
C CYS A 321 -11.20 41.41 2.55
N LEU A 322 -10.37 42.43 2.83
CA LEU A 322 -10.21 42.99 4.17
C LEU A 322 -11.49 43.63 4.72
N GLN A 323 -12.39 44.14 3.85
CA GLN A 323 -13.70 44.67 4.25
C GLN A 323 -14.70 43.58 4.70
N ARG A 324 -14.56 42.34 4.22
CA ARG A 324 -15.38 41.19 4.67
C ARG A 324 -14.93 40.63 6.01
N LEU A 325 -13.67 40.87 6.38
CA LEU A 325 -13.09 40.39 7.64
C LEU A 325 -13.49 41.26 8.85
N PRO A 326 -13.53 40.68 10.06
CA PRO A 326 -13.95 41.39 11.28
C PRO A 326 -12.91 42.37 11.85
N TRP A 327 -11.69 42.44 11.30
CA TRP A 327 -10.65 43.34 11.79
C TRP A 327 -10.61 44.66 11.01
N LYS A 328 -10.54 45.77 11.73
CA LYS A 328 -10.30 47.08 11.12
C LYS A 328 -8.89 47.16 10.56
N PHE A 329 -8.79 47.61 9.31
CA PHE A 329 -7.54 47.90 8.63
C PHE A 329 -7.40 49.40 8.33
N PHE A 330 -6.17 49.82 8.06
CA PHE A 330 -5.82 51.15 7.59
C PHE A 330 -5.13 51.02 6.23
N ASP A 331 -5.55 51.81 5.25
CA ASP A 331 -4.76 52.05 4.03
C ASP A 331 -3.72 53.13 4.36
N SER A 332 -2.44 52.79 4.24
CA SER A 332 -1.32 53.70 4.45
C SER A 332 -0.56 53.94 3.15
N ASP A 333 -0.40 55.23 2.81
CA ASP A 333 0.46 55.75 1.75
C ASP A 333 0.22 55.11 0.37
N HIS A 334 -1.00 54.66 0.08
CA HIS A 334 -1.42 54.02 -1.17
C HIS A 334 -0.65 52.75 -1.60
N HIS A 335 0.25 52.24 -0.77
CA HIS A 335 1.09 51.07 -1.07
C HIS A 335 0.93 49.92 -0.07
N GLN A 336 0.47 50.16 1.16
CA GLN A 336 0.38 49.12 2.19
C GLN A 336 -0.93 49.18 2.99
N PHE A 337 -1.51 48.02 3.28
CA PHE A 337 -2.58 47.86 4.27
C PHE A 337 -2.00 47.43 5.61
N ARG A 338 -2.56 47.95 6.70
CA ARG A 338 -2.15 47.65 8.07
C ARG A 338 -3.33 47.25 8.95
N ILE A 339 -3.24 46.07 9.57
CA ILE A 339 -4.20 45.59 10.57
C ILE A 339 -3.51 45.59 11.94
N CYS A 340 -4.20 46.10 12.97
CA CYS A 340 -3.70 46.16 14.34
C CYS A 340 -4.48 45.19 15.23
N SER A 341 -4.05 43.92 15.29
CA SER A 341 -4.72 42.86 16.03
C SER A 341 -3.68 41.89 16.61
N GLN A 342 -3.66 41.74 17.93
CA GLN A 342 -2.76 40.79 18.61
C GLN A 342 -3.15 39.35 18.26
N GLN A 343 -4.43 39.00 18.38
CA GLN A 343 -4.95 37.66 18.08
C GLN A 343 -4.55 37.20 16.68
N LEU A 344 -4.86 38.01 15.65
CA LEU A 344 -4.52 37.70 14.26
C LEU A 344 -3.00 37.62 14.05
N ALA A 345 -2.23 38.51 14.68
CA ALA A 345 -0.78 38.45 14.58
C ALA A 345 -0.21 37.18 15.22
N GLU A 346 -0.77 36.70 16.33
CA GLU A 346 -0.36 35.46 16.99
C GLU A 346 -0.66 34.23 16.13
N THR A 347 -1.82 34.17 15.46
CA THR A 347 -2.13 33.13 14.46
C THR A 347 -1.20 33.16 13.24
N LEU A 348 -0.74 34.35 12.81
CA LEU A 348 0.09 34.51 11.60
C LEU A 348 1.61 34.48 11.86
N LEU A 349 2.06 34.68 13.09
CA LEU A 349 3.48 34.64 13.48
C LEU A 349 4.20 33.32 13.14
N PRO A 350 3.60 32.13 13.32
CA PRO A 350 4.20 30.85 12.94
C PRO A 350 4.60 30.75 11.46
N LEU A 351 3.92 31.49 10.56
CA LEU A 351 4.20 31.51 9.12
C LEU A 351 5.50 32.26 8.77
N GLY A 352 6.13 32.94 9.73
CA GLY A 352 7.46 33.52 9.57
C GLY A 352 7.58 34.61 8.49
N LYS A 353 8.76 34.68 7.84
CA LYS A 353 9.08 35.65 6.77
C LYS A 353 9.18 34.92 5.42
N SER A 354 9.47 35.66 4.34
CA SER A 354 9.47 35.13 2.96
C SER A 354 10.36 33.90 2.69
N GLY A 355 11.37 33.63 3.53
CA GLY A 355 12.17 32.38 3.46
C GLY A 355 11.55 31.20 4.19
N ASP A 356 10.62 31.46 5.12
CA ASP A 356 10.06 30.50 6.08
C ASP A 356 8.56 30.20 5.81
N LYS A 357 7.88 30.99 4.97
CA LYS A 357 6.47 30.81 4.62
C LYS A 357 6.16 29.37 4.18
N TYR A 358 4.95 28.92 4.50
CA TYR A 358 4.37 27.65 4.08
C TYR A 358 2.84 27.78 4.04
N ILE A 359 2.15 26.80 3.46
CA ILE A 359 0.69 26.67 3.57
C ILE A 359 0.37 25.68 4.71
N PRO A 360 -0.37 26.08 5.76
CA PRO A 360 -0.80 25.14 6.79
C PRO A 360 -1.55 23.95 6.20
N ARG A 361 -1.18 22.73 6.62
CA ARG A 361 -1.62 21.47 5.99
C ARG A 361 -3.13 21.29 5.98
N GLU A 362 -3.85 21.86 6.95
CA GLU A 362 -5.32 21.85 7.02
C GLU A 362 -5.97 22.50 5.78
N PHE A 363 -5.44 23.63 5.29
CA PHE A 363 -5.97 24.32 4.11
C PHE A 363 -5.64 23.61 2.79
N LEU A 364 -4.69 22.68 2.81
CA LEU A 364 -4.47 21.77 1.68
C LEU A 364 -5.55 20.68 1.66
N GLN A 365 -6.14 20.26 2.78
CA GLN A 365 -7.17 19.20 2.78
C GLN A 365 -8.60 19.68 2.43
N LEU A 366 -8.74 20.87 1.83
CA LEU A 366 -10.02 21.44 1.42
C LEU A 366 -10.40 21.06 -0.02
N SER A 367 -11.68 21.22 -0.35
CA SER A 367 -12.20 20.98 -1.70
C SER A 367 -11.46 21.72 -2.79
N ARG A 368 -11.63 21.27 -4.03
CA ARG A 368 -11.14 21.98 -5.22
C ARG A 368 -11.64 23.43 -5.31
N ARG A 369 -12.88 23.71 -4.86
CA ARG A 369 -13.47 25.07 -4.89
C ARG A 369 -12.70 26.01 -3.97
N GLN A 370 -12.44 25.57 -2.74
CA GLN A 370 -11.73 26.36 -1.73
C GLN A 370 -10.22 26.43 -1.99
N SER A 371 -9.62 25.34 -2.48
CA SER A 371 -8.24 25.32 -2.99
C SER A 371 -8.03 26.39 -4.08
N LEU A 372 -9.00 26.57 -4.99
CA LEU A 372 -8.94 27.60 -6.03
C LEU A 372 -8.98 29.04 -5.48
N ILE A 373 -9.64 29.30 -4.34
CA ILE A 373 -9.66 30.62 -3.70
C ILE A 373 -8.24 30.97 -3.22
N LEU A 374 -7.63 30.09 -2.41
CA LEU A 374 -6.27 30.26 -1.92
C LEU A 374 -5.26 30.35 -3.07
N PHE A 375 -5.40 29.50 -4.09
CA PHE A 375 -4.55 29.49 -5.29
C PHE A 375 -4.61 30.83 -6.03
N ASN A 376 -5.81 31.35 -6.30
CA ASN A 376 -5.98 32.62 -7.02
C ASN A 376 -5.41 33.81 -6.23
N ALA A 377 -5.54 33.80 -4.90
CA ALA A 377 -4.95 34.84 -4.05
C ALA A 377 -3.42 34.79 -4.04
N LEU A 378 -2.81 33.60 -3.95
CA LEU A 378 -1.36 33.41 -4.06
C LEU A 378 -0.82 33.81 -5.45
N ILE A 379 -1.54 33.45 -6.52
CA ILE A 379 -1.17 33.82 -7.89
C ILE A 379 -1.29 35.33 -8.15
N LEU A 380 -2.14 36.04 -7.41
CA LEU A 380 -2.27 37.49 -7.54
C LEU A 380 -1.10 38.26 -6.87
N GLY A 381 -0.49 37.70 -5.83
CA GLY A 381 0.72 38.25 -5.18
C GLY A 381 1.98 37.94 -5.99
N ASP A 382 2.71 36.87 -5.64
CA ASP A 382 3.99 36.51 -6.30
C ASP A 382 3.82 35.73 -7.63
N GLY A 383 2.61 35.66 -8.16
CA GLY A 383 2.29 34.88 -9.35
C GLY A 383 2.28 35.70 -10.65
N SER A 384 2.20 34.96 -11.76
CA SER A 384 1.96 35.54 -13.09
C SER A 384 1.22 34.53 -13.96
N GLN A 385 0.32 35.03 -14.81
CA GLN A 385 -0.52 34.22 -15.70
C GLN A 385 -0.20 34.50 -17.17
N ARG A 386 -0.19 33.45 -18.00
CA ARG A 386 -0.18 33.53 -19.47
C ARG A 386 -1.14 32.48 -20.04
N GLY A 387 -2.33 32.91 -20.43
CA GLY A 387 -3.43 32.00 -20.79
C GLY A 387 -3.79 31.11 -19.61
N ASN A 388 -3.83 29.79 -19.82
CA ASN A 388 -4.15 28.82 -18.76
C ASN A 388 -2.90 28.28 -18.03
N CYS A 389 -1.73 28.92 -18.20
CA CYS A 389 -0.49 28.58 -17.50
C CYS A 389 -0.14 29.68 -16.49
N TYR A 390 0.40 29.27 -15.35
CA TYR A 390 0.79 30.16 -14.26
C TYR A 390 2.24 29.90 -13.85
N THR A 391 2.88 30.92 -13.28
CA THR A 391 4.21 30.81 -12.68
C THR A 391 4.19 31.51 -11.34
N TYR A 392 4.63 30.82 -10.28
CA TYR A 392 4.73 31.35 -8.93
C TYR A 392 6.20 31.32 -8.47
N TYR A 393 6.65 32.34 -7.74
CA TYR A 393 8.02 32.43 -7.23
C TYR A 393 8.02 32.49 -5.71
N SER A 394 8.96 31.78 -5.06
CA SER A 394 9.15 31.90 -3.60
C SER A 394 10.60 31.67 -3.20
N LYS A 395 11.01 32.29 -2.09
CA LYS A 395 12.29 32.01 -1.42
C LYS A 395 12.20 30.79 -0.50
N SER A 396 11.01 30.48 0.01
CA SER A 396 10.76 29.26 0.77
C SER A 396 10.62 28.05 -0.16
N LYS A 397 11.44 27.02 0.07
CA LYS A 397 11.30 25.72 -0.60
C LYS A 397 9.99 25.04 -0.22
N GLN A 398 9.59 25.17 1.04
CA GLN A 398 8.36 24.58 1.56
C GLN A 398 7.14 25.20 0.87
N LEU A 399 7.05 26.54 0.78
CA LEU A 399 5.95 27.19 0.07
C LEU A 399 5.93 26.82 -1.43
N ALA A 400 7.09 26.67 -2.07
CA ALA A 400 7.13 26.24 -3.47
C ALA A 400 6.61 24.80 -3.67
N ASP A 401 6.81 23.92 -2.69
CA ASP A 401 6.27 22.56 -2.67
C ASP A 401 4.77 22.53 -2.34
N ASP A 402 4.34 23.32 -1.34
CA ASP A 402 2.93 23.48 -0.98
C ASP A 402 2.11 24.07 -2.13
N VAL A 403 2.66 25.03 -2.88
CA VAL A 403 2.03 25.60 -4.09
C VAL A 403 2.00 24.60 -5.24
N GLN A 404 2.98 23.69 -5.35
CA GLN A 404 2.87 22.55 -6.27
C GLN A 404 1.72 21.62 -5.86
N GLU A 405 1.58 21.30 -4.57
CA GLU A 405 0.48 20.45 -4.09
C GLU A 405 -0.89 21.12 -4.25
N LEU A 406 -1.01 22.40 -3.90
CA LEU A 406 -2.22 23.19 -4.11
C LEU A 406 -2.61 23.26 -5.59
N ALA A 407 -1.62 23.41 -6.49
CA ALA A 407 -1.89 23.37 -7.92
C ALA A 407 -2.43 22.00 -8.39
N LEU A 408 -1.93 20.89 -7.85
CA LEU A 408 -2.52 19.56 -8.09
C LEU A 408 -3.98 19.53 -7.61
N ARG A 409 -4.25 20.01 -6.38
CA ARG A 409 -5.60 20.09 -5.77
C ARG A 409 -6.59 20.92 -6.59
N CYS A 410 -6.13 21.96 -7.27
CA CYS A 410 -6.94 22.75 -8.21
C CYS A 410 -7.22 22.05 -9.56
N GLY A 411 -6.59 20.91 -9.85
CA GLY A 411 -6.69 20.19 -11.13
C GLY A 411 -5.64 20.62 -12.17
N TYR A 412 -4.52 21.21 -11.74
CA TYR A 412 -3.38 21.54 -12.60
C TYR A 412 -2.27 20.48 -12.49
N ALA A 413 -1.33 20.49 -13.43
CA ALA A 413 -0.05 19.83 -13.28
C ALA A 413 1.01 20.90 -12.96
N ALA A 414 1.86 20.66 -11.96
CA ALA A 414 2.85 21.63 -11.52
C ALA A 414 4.26 21.03 -11.42
N SER A 415 5.28 21.87 -11.57
CA SER A 415 6.69 21.49 -11.43
C SER A 415 7.51 22.54 -10.70
N VAL A 416 8.30 22.14 -9.72
CA VAL A 416 9.19 23.03 -8.95
C VAL A 416 10.60 22.96 -9.52
N VAL A 417 11.22 24.11 -9.80
CA VAL A 417 12.63 24.20 -10.21
C VAL A 417 13.35 25.29 -9.41
N SER A 418 14.63 25.08 -9.08
CA SER A 418 15.48 26.16 -8.59
C SER A 418 15.71 27.15 -9.73
N HIS A 419 15.40 28.43 -9.51
CA HIS A 419 15.39 29.44 -10.57
C HIS A 419 16.79 30.04 -10.84
N ALA A 420 17.65 30.06 -9.83
CA ALA A 420 19.03 30.54 -9.94
C ALA A 420 19.98 29.63 -9.16
N ILE A 421 21.03 29.15 -9.84
CA ILE A 421 22.07 28.33 -9.22
C ILE A 421 22.76 29.16 -8.13
N GLY A 422 22.74 28.67 -6.88
CA GLY A 422 23.34 29.35 -5.73
C GLY A 422 22.48 30.45 -5.09
N ARG A 423 21.17 30.50 -5.33
CA ARG A 423 20.23 31.35 -4.57
C ARG A 423 18.97 30.58 -4.19
N ASP A 424 18.45 30.84 -3.00
CA ASP A 424 17.17 30.32 -2.51
C ASP A 424 16.02 31.06 -3.17
N LEU A 425 15.74 30.71 -4.43
CA LEU A 425 14.60 31.18 -5.21
C LEU A 425 14.08 30.05 -6.08
N TYR A 426 12.87 29.60 -5.79
CA TYR A 426 12.20 28.50 -6.45
C TYR A 426 11.09 29.03 -7.35
N ARG A 427 10.91 28.40 -8.50
CA ARG A 427 9.86 28.70 -9.47
C ARG A 427 8.96 27.50 -9.64
N VAL A 428 7.67 27.67 -9.32
CA VAL A 428 6.63 26.69 -9.60
C VAL A 428 6.02 27.01 -10.96
N ASN A 429 6.17 26.09 -11.91
CA ASN A 429 5.59 26.19 -13.25
C ASN A 429 4.30 25.37 -13.26
N ILE A 430 3.15 26.04 -13.43
CA ILE A 430 1.81 25.44 -13.32
C ILE A 430 1.15 25.49 -14.70
N ARG A 431 0.56 24.37 -15.12
CA ARG A 431 -0.06 24.18 -16.44
C ARG A 431 -1.34 23.36 -16.30
N PRO A 432 -2.24 23.35 -17.30
CA PRO A 432 -3.36 22.41 -17.33
C PRO A 432 -2.85 20.96 -17.17
N ALA A 433 -3.60 20.14 -16.41
CA ALA A 433 -3.30 18.72 -16.17
C ALA A 433 -3.55 17.87 -17.43
N ILE A 434 -2.73 18.11 -18.45
CA ILE A 434 -2.65 17.31 -19.68
C ILE A 434 -1.51 16.31 -19.49
N ASP A 435 -1.82 15.03 -19.68
CA ASP A 435 -0.84 13.94 -19.58
C ASP A 435 0.41 14.21 -20.45
N ALA A 436 1.59 13.90 -19.91
CA ALA A 436 2.86 14.19 -20.57
C ALA A 436 3.31 13.01 -21.44
N ASN A 437 3.57 13.24 -22.74
CA ASN A 437 4.09 12.20 -23.63
C ASN A 437 5.35 11.55 -23.05
N LEU A 438 5.38 10.23 -23.04
CA LEU A 438 6.55 9.43 -22.71
C LEU A 438 7.65 9.64 -23.76
N VAL A 439 8.88 9.53 -23.30
CA VAL A 439 10.12 9.66 -24.08
C VAL A 439 10.90 8.36 -24.02
N GLU A 440 11.87 8.18 -24.91
CA GLU A 440 12.82 7.08 -24.79
C GLU A 440 13.66 7.28 -23.50
N PRO A 441 13.84 6.24 -22.66
CA PRO A 441 14.56 6.39 -21.40
C PRO A 441 16.08 6.42 -21.61
N GLU A 442 16.75 7.23 -20.80
CA GLU A 442 18.19 7.09 -20.54
C GLU A 442 18.43 5.77 -19.79
N ARG A 443 19.34 4.95 -20.30
CA ARG A 443 19.70 3.62 -19.77
C ARG A 443 21.08 3.68 -19.13
N PHE A 444 21.19 3.30 -17.87
CA PHE A 444 22.47 3.33 -17.16
C PHE A 444 22.59 2.19 -16.15
N HIS A 445 23.83 1.81 -15.81
CA HIS A 445 24.09 0.83 -14.77
C HIS A 445 24.02 1.49 -13.38
N TYR A 446 23.29 0.87 -12.46
CA TYR A 446 23.06 1.35 -11.11
C TYR A 446 23.52 0.32 -10.07
N VAL A 447 24.15 0.81 -9.01
CA VAL A 447 24.55 0.06 -7.81
C VAL A 447 24.12 0.88 -6.60
N GLY A 448 23.10 0.43 -5.88
CA GLY A 448 22.56 1.19 -4.75
C GLY A 448 21.35 0.52 -4.12
N LYS A 449 20.49 1.31 -3.46
CA LYS A 449 19.19 0.86 -2.96
C LYS A 449 18.07 1.32 -3.89
N VAL A 450 17.01 0.53 -4.01
CA VAL A 450 15.74 0.93 -4.62
C VAL A 450 14.62 0.85 -3.60
N TYR A 451 13.59 1.66 -3.83
CA TYR A 451 12.52 1.93 -2.86
C TYR A 451 11.16 1.72 -3.51
N CYS A 452 10.19 1.20 -2.76
CA CYS A 452 8.81 1.08 -3.20
C CYS A 452 7.88 1.06 -1.97
N VAL A 453 6.60 1.31 -2.17
CA VAL A 453 5.55 1.09 -1.18
C VAL A 453 4.46 0.24 -1.81
N ASN A 454 3.79 -0.60 -1.00
CA ASN A 454 2.50 -1.15 -1.41
C ASN A 454 1.35 -0.27 -0.91
N VAL A 455 0.33 -0.12 -1.75
CA VAL A 455 -0.94 0.55 -1.43
C VAL A 455 -2.07 -0.18 -2.15
N LYS A 456 -3.22 -0.28 -1.49
CA LYS A 456 -4.50 -0.77 -2.00
C LYS A 456 -4.75 -0.57 -3.50
N ASN A 457 -4.96 0.67 -3.94
CA ASN A 457 -5.33 1.00 -5.31
C ASN A 457 -4.16 0.86 -6.30
N HIS A 458 -3.00 0.40 -5.80
CA HIS A 458 -1.73 0.19 -6.49
C HIS A 458 -1.08 1.41 -7.13
N VAL A 459 -1.78 2.54 -7.24
CA VAL A 459 -1.27 3.77 -7.86
C VAL A 459 -0.82 4.78 -6.82
N VAL A 460 0.44 5.21 -6.88
CA VAL A 460 1.04 6.23 -5.98
C VAL A 460 1.41 7.52 -6.70
N CYS A 461 1.30 8.66 -6.01
CA CYS A 461 1.76 9.96 -6.48
C CYS A 461 3.23 10.21 -6.08
N VAL A 462 4.11 10.29 -7.09
CA VAL A 462 5.55 10.51 -6.91
C VAL A 462 6.02 11.75 -7.66
N ARG A 463 7.16 12.31 -7.28
CA ARG A 463 7.89 13.30 -8.07
C ARG A 463 9.39 13.01 -8.08
N ARG A 464 10.07 13.41 -9.14
CA ARG A 464 11.54 13.48 -9.17
C ARG A 464 11.97 14.80 -9.78
N ASN A 465 13.03 15.42 -9.24
CA ASN A 465 13.49 16.75 -9.67
C ASN A 465 12.34 17.78 -9.74
N GLY A 466 11.42 17.71 -8.76
CA GLY A 466 10.25 18.58 -8.67
C GLY A 466 9.15 18.33 -9.70
N ARG A 467 9.13 17.22 -10.46
CA ARG A 467 8.10 16.93 -11.48
C ARG A 467 7.27 15.68 -11.13
N VAL A 468 5.95 15.81 -11.15
CA VAL A 468 4.98 14.82 -10.63
C VAL A 468 4.59 13.77 -11.67
N ALA A 469 4.37 12.53 -11.22
CA ALA A 469 3.87 11.38 -11.99
C ALA A 469 3.08 10.39 -11.11
N PHE A 470 2.31 9.48 -11.72
CA PHE A 470 1.61 8.38 -11.05
C PHE A 470 2.05 7.00 -11.62
N CYS A 471 2.13 5.95 -10.77
CA CYS A 471 2.68 4.61 -11.13
C CYS A 471 2.08 3.44 -10.31
N GLY A 472 2.08 2.20 -10.84
CA GLY A 472 1.30 1.01 -10.36
C GLY A 472 2.02 -0.08 -9.52
N ASN A 473 1.32 -1.13 -9.04
CA ASN A 473 1.82 -2.30 -8.25
C ASN A 473 0.84 -3.55 -8.29
N CYS A 474 1.17 -4.71 -7.67
CA CYS A 474 0.33 -5.90 -7.21
C CYS A 474 1.15 -7.23 -7.11
N TYR A 475 0.62 -8.40 -6.71
CA TYR A 475 1.43 -9.64 -6.48
C TYR A 475 0.95 -10.98 -7.14
N ASP A 476 -0.31 -11.11 -7.56
CA ASP A 476 -1.06 -12.37 -7.33
C ASP A 476 -1.01 -13.45 -8.45
N GLU A 477 -0.37 -13.16 -9.59
CA GLU A 477 -0.49 -13.99 -10.81
C GLU A 477 0.15 -15.39 -10.74
N GLY A 478 1.14 -15.58 -9.86
CA GLY A 478 1.96 -16.80 -9.84
C GLY A 478 1.16 -18.10 -9.72
N LYS A 479 0.02 -18.08 -9.01
CA LYS A 479 -0.85 -19.25 -8.83
C LYS A 479 -1.68 -19.59 -10.07
N ARG A 480 -2.12 -18.57 -10.82
CA ARG A 480 -2.91 -18.75 -12.05
C ARG A 480 -2.08 -19.35 -13.18
N VAL A 481 -0.80 -18.97 -13.27
CA VAL A 481 0.14 -19.60 -14.21
C VAL A 481 0.36 -21.08 -13.87
N ALA A 482 0.47 -21.44 -12.59
CA ALA A 482 0.62 -22.83 -12.16
C ALA A 482 -0.61 -23.69 -12.52
N GLU A 483 -1.84 -23.19 -12.29
CA GLU A 483 -3.06 -23.88 -12.72
C GLU A 483 -3.09 -24.05 -14.26
N THR A 484 -2.79 -22.98 -15.01
CA THR A 484 -2.75 -23.00 -16.48
C THR A 484 -1.79 -24.06 -17.01
N LEU A 485 -0.55 -24.09 -16.50
CA LEU A 485 0.48 -25.08 -16.86
C LEU A 485 0.00 -26.52 -16.61
N ALA A 486 -0.63 -26.78 -15.47
CA ALA A 486 -1.15 -28.12 -15.17
C ALA A 486 -2.20 -28.55 -16.20
N PHE A 487 -3.20 -27.70 -16.46
CA PHE A 487 -4.26 -28.00 -17.43
C PHE A 487 -3.77 -28.15 -18.87
N ASP A 488 -2.73 -27.42 -19.29
CA ASP A 488 -2.13 -27.59 -20.62
C ASP A 488 -1.31 -28.89 -20.73
N TYR A 489 -0.58 -29.28 -19.69
CA TYR A 489 0.08 -30.61 -19.65
C TYR A 489 -0.93 -31.75 -19.68
N HIS A 490 -2.10 -31.59 -19.06
CA HIS A 490 -3.19 -32.55 -19.18
C HIS A 490 -3.72 -32.62 -20.62
N ARG A 491 -4.12 -31.47 -21.20
CA ARG A 491 -4.69 -31.40 -22.56
C ARG A 491 -3.72 -31.87 -23.65
N GLN A 492 -2.46 -31.45 -23.60
CA GLN A 492 -1.47 -31.68 -24.67
C GLN A 492 -0.67 -32.98 -24.48
N ASN A 493 -0.46 -33.42 -23.24
CA ASN A 493 0.45 -34.53 -22.94
C ASN A 493 -0.18 -35.68 -22.14
N GLY A 494 -1.48 -35.59 -21.80
CA GLY A 494 -2.18 -36.64 -21.06
C GLY A 494 -1.68 -36.85 -19.64
N VAL A 495 -1.04 -35.84 -19.02
CA VAL A 495 -0.67 -35.93 -17.61
C VAL A 495 -1.93 -35.99 -16.75
N ASP A 496 -2.01 -36.96 -15.85
CA ASP A 496 -3.16 -37.15 -14.96
C ASP A 496 -3.05 -36.13 -13.80
N ILE A 497 -3.78 -35.00 -13.88
CA ILE A 497 -3.64 -33.87 -12.95
C ILE A 497 -4.76 -33.78 -11.91
N ARG A 498 -4.48 -33.20 -10.74
CA ARG A 498 -5.43 -32.95 -9.66
C ARG A 498 -5.20 -31.55 -9.08
N VAL A 499 -6.05 -30.57 -9.37
CA VAL A 499 -5.88 -29.18 -8.93
C VAL A 499 -6.80 -28.86 -7.75
N VAL A 500 -6.22 -28.50 -6.60
CA VAL A 500 -6.97 -28.01 -5.43
C VAL A 500 -6.78 -26.51 -5.24
N ARG A 501 -7.83 -25.81 -4.82
CA ARG A 501 -7.78 -24.43 -4.31
C ARG A 501 -7.97 -24.44 -2.80
N ILE A 502 -6.89 -24.13 -2.08
CA ILE A 502 -6.83 -24.18 -0.62
C ILE A 502 -7.28 -22.83 -0.04
N PHE A 503 -8.23 -22.87 0.90
CA PHE A 503 -8.63 -21.72 1.71
C PHE A 503 -7.89 -21.68 3.06
N ASN A 504 -8.14 -20.65 3.86
CA ASN A 504 -7.48 -20.43 5.16
C ASN A 504 -7.44 -21.69 6.03
N THR A 505 -6.23 -22.22 6.19
CA THR A 505 -5.96 -23.48 6.90
C THR A 505 -5.06 -23.26 8.10
N TYR A 506 -5.42 -23.88 9.23
CA TYR A 506 -4.72 -23.78 10.51
C TYR A 506 -4.55 -25.16 11.18
N GLY A 507 -3.61 -25.27 12.12
CA GLY A 507 -3.29 -26.53 12.80
C GLY A 507 -1.90 -26.55 13.44
N PRO A 508 -1.52 -27.63 14.13
CA PRO A 508 -0.17 -27.87 14.62
C PRO A 508 0.89 -27.73 13.52
N ARG A 509 2.14 -27.35 13.87
CA ARG A 509 3.27 -27.11 12.93
C ARG A 509 3.15 -25.86 12.04
N MET A 510 2.12 -25.04 12.22
CA MET A 510 2.04 -23.69 11.65
C MET A 510 3.13 -22.79 12.28
N LEU A 511 3.78 -21.94 11.47
CA LEU A 511 4.89 -21.10 11.97
C LEU A 511 4.40 -20.06 13.00
N GLU A 512 5.26 -19.65 13.93
CA GLU A 512 4.93 -18.60 14.92
C GLU A 512 4.85 -17.22 14.30
N ASN A 513 5.73 -16.95 13.33
CA ASN A 513 5.78 -15.74 12.52
C ASN A 513 5.04 -15.92 11.18
N ASP A 514 4.06 -16.81 11.11
CA ASP A 514 3.29 -17.08 9.88
C ASP A 514 2.48 -15.86 9.40
N GLY A 515 2.14 -14.93 10.31
CA GLY A 515 1.51 -13.65 9.97
C GLY A 515 0.00 -13.73 9.76
N ARG A 516 -0.58 -14.93 9.62
CA ARG A 516 -2.04 -15.12 9.58
C ARG A 516 -2.66 -15.03 10.99
N VAL A 517 -3.94 -14.65 11.05
CA VAL A 517 -4.61 -14.26 12.31
C VAL A 517 -4.58 -15.32 13.41
N VAL A 518 -4.79 -16.61 13.08
CA VAL A 518 -4.82 -17.70 14.07
C VAL A 518 -3.46 -17.86 14.78
N SER A 519 -2.35 -17.84 14.04
CA SER A 519 -1.01 -17.90 14.67
C SER A 519 -0.73 -16.65 15.48
N ASN A 520 -1.08 -15.47 14.96
CA ASN A 520 -0.81 -14.20 15.65
C ASN A 520 -1.53 -14.16 17.00
N PHE A 521 -2.82 -14.49 17.05
CA PHE A 521 -3.60 -14.50 18.29
C PHE A 521 -3.10 -15.52 19.30
N ILE A 522 -2.84 -16.77 18.88
CA ILE A 522 -2.33 -17.81 19.78
C ILE A 522 -0.96 -17.41 20.36
N VAL A 523 -0.05 -16.89 19.53
CA VAL A 523 1.29 -16.46 19.95
C VAL A 523 1.23 -15.20 20.83
N GLN A 524 0.34 -14.24 20.54
CA GLN A 524 0.11 -13.06 21.37
C GLN A 524 -0.37 -13.46 22.77
N ALA A 525 -1.46 -14.22 22.86
CA ALA A 525 -2.01 -14.67 24.13
C ALA A 525 -1.03 -15.54 24.93
N LEU A 526 -0.30 -16.46 24.27
CA LEU A 526 0.73 -17.29 24.93
C LEU A 526 1.92 -16.49 25.44
N ARG A 527 2.23 -15.32 24.86
CA ARG A 527 3.35 -14.45 25.28
C ARG A 527 2.92 -13.29 26.18
N GLY A 528 1.65 -13.21 26.57
CA GLY A 528 1.11 -12.09 27.37
C GLY A 528 1.07 -10.75 26.62
N VAL A 529 1.02 -10.78 25.29
CA VAL A 529 0.88 -9.59 24.44
C VAL A 529 -0.60 -9.41 24.08
N PRO A 530 -1.14 -8.18 24.05
CA PRO A 530 -2.53 -7.95 23.67
C PRO A 530 -2.90 -8.53 22.30
N LEU A 531 -4.08 -9.16 22.24
CA LEU A 531 -4.69 -9.69 21.02
C LEU A 531 -5.06 -8.53 20.10
N THR A 532 -4.38 -8.41 18.95
CA THR A 532 -4.55 -7.25 18.06
C THR A 532 -5.71 -7.45 17.07
N VAL A 533 -6.92 -7.04 17.46
CA VAL A 533 -8.07 -7.04 16.55
C VAL A 533 -8.05 -5.77 15.71
N TYR A 534 -8.23 -5.92 14.40
CA TYR A 534 -8.32 -4.81 13.47
C TYR A 534 -9.78 -4.49 13.15
N GLY A 535 -10.15 -3.21 13.19
CA GLY A 535 -11.53 -2.73 13.09
C GLY A 535 -12.32 -2.94 14.38
N ASP A 536 -13.61 -3.22 14.24
CA ASP A 536 -14.47 -3.72 15.30
C ASP A 536 -14.41 -5.26 15.44
N GLY A 537 -13.68 -5.94 14.54
CA GLY A 537 -13.56 -7.38 14.48
C GLY A 537 -14.74 -8.10 13.82
N SER A 538 -15.68 -7.36 13.19
CA SER A 538 -16.88 -7.91 12.53
C SER A 538 -16.59 -8.65 11.21
N GLN A 539 -15.40 -8.48 10.61
CA GLN A 539 -15.05 -9.13 9.35
C GLN A 539 -14.95 -10.66 9.52
N THR A 540 -15.47 -11.42 8.55
CA THR A 540 -15.64 -12.87 8.66
C THR A 540 -14.58 -13.66 7.91
N ARG A 541 -14.13 -14.77 8.50
CA ARG A 541 -13.16 -15.68 7.88
C ARG A 541 -13.59 -17.13 8.08
N SER A 542 -13.39 -17.92 7.03
CA SER A 542 -13.44 -19.37 7.08
C SER A 542 -12.13 -19.97 7.57
N PHE A 543 -12.20 -21.02 8.39
CA PHE A 543 -11.04 -21.73 8.91
C PHE A 543 -11.20 -23.25 8.76
N CYS A 544 -10.36 -23.84 7.91
CA CYS A 544 -10.28 -25.30 7.71
C CYS A 544 -9.17 -25.88 8.58
N TYR A 545 -9.45 -26.96 9.32
CA TYR A 545 -8.43 -27.63 10.11
C TYR A 545 -7.58 -28.56 9.23
N VAL A 546 -6.26 -28.61 9.49
CA VAL A 546 -5.29 -29.25 8.58
C VAL A 546 -5.56 -30.73 8.28
N SER A 547 -6.14 -31.50 9.20
CA SER A 547 -6.47 -32.91 8.93
C SER A 547 -7.63 -33.09 7.96
N ASP A 548 -8.64 -32.20 8.01
CA ASP A 548 -9.75 -32.19 7.04
C ASP A 548 -9.20 -31.85 5.64
N LEU A 549 -8.33 -30.83 5.55
CA LEU A 549 -7.67 -30.46 4.31
C LEU A 549 -6.88 -31.64 3.70
N VAL A 550 -6.06 -32.32 4.51
CA VAL A 550 -5.26 -33.48 4.07
C VAL A 550 -6.16 -34.63 3.62
N GLU A 551 -7.26 -34.92 4.32
CA GLU A 551 -8.24 -35.92 3.87
C GLU A 551 -8.84 -35.54 2.50
N GLY A 552 -9.14 -34.25 2.29
CA GLY A 552 -9.59 -33.72 1.00
C GLY A 552 -8.55 -33.92 -0.11
N PHE A 553 -7.25 -33.73 0.19
CA PHE A 553 -6.16 -33.97 -0.77
C PHE A 553 -6.06 -35.45 -1.15
N ILE A 554 -6.13 -36.36 -0.17
CA ILE A 554 -6.10 -37.81 -0.40
C ILE A 554 -7.28 -38.23 -1.30
N ARG A 555 -8.48 -37.71 -1.05
CA ARG A 555 -9.66 -38.03 -1.86
C ARG A 555 -9.57 -37.48 -3.27
N LEU A 556 -9.18 -36.22 -3.44
CA LEU A 556 -9.00 -35.64 -4.77
C LEU A 556 -7.92 -36.40 -5.56
N MET A 557 -6.77 -36.70 -4.95
CA MET A 557 -5.71 -37.50 -5.59
C MET A 557 -6.20 -38.86 -6.09
N ASN A 558 -7.05 -39.54 -5.32
CA ASN A 558 -7.54 -40.88 -5.66
C ASN A 558 -8.86 -40.89 -6.44
N SER A 559 -9.46 -39.73 -6.72
CA SER A 559 -10.61 -39.57 -7.61
C SER A 559 -10.20 -39.45 -9.09
N ASP A 560 -11.17 -39.43 -10.00
CA ASP A 560 -11.00 -39.12 -11.42
C ASP A 560 -11.17 -37.62 -11.76
N GLN A 561 -11.37 -36.75 -10.76
CA GLN A 561 -11.63 -35.33 -10.96
C GLN A 561 -10.35 -34.53 -11.17
N THR A 562 -10.20 -33.88 -12.33
CA THR A 562 -9.03 -33.03 -12.62
C THR A 562 -9.02 -31.71 -11.84
N GLY A 563 -10.20 -31.16 -11.54
CA GLY A 563 -10.39 -29.90 -10.81
C GLY A 563 -10.63 -28.69 -11.71
N PRO A 564 -10.45 -27.44 -11.21
CA PRO A 564 -10.12 -27.12 -9.82
C PRO A 564 -11.27 -27.52 -8.87
N ILE A 565 -10.92 -27.90 -7.65
CA ILE A 565 -11.84 -28.16 -6.53
C ILE A 565 -11.45 -27.28 -5.35
N ASN A 566 -12.42 -26.59 -4.75
CA ASN A 566 -12.24 -25.87 -3.51
C ASN A 566 -12.22 -26.83 -2.31
N ILE A 567 -11.20 -26.71 -1.47
CA ILE A 567 -11.14 -27.44 -0.19
C ILE A 567 -10.89 -26.42 0.92
N GLY A 568 -11.85 -26.35 1.84
CA GLY A 568 -11.95 -25.32 2.87
C GLY A 568 -13.19 -25.54 3.75
N ASN A 569 -13.48 -24.59 4.64
CA ASN A 569 -14.63 -24.67 5.53
C ASN A 569 -15.68 -23.60 5.17
N PRO A 570 -16.93 -23.94 4.84
CA PRO A 570 -17.97 -22.94 4.56
C PRO A 570 -18.45 -22.22 5.83
N GLY A 571 -18.14 -22.74 7.03
CA GLY A 571 -18.37 -22.05 8.29
C GLY A 571 -17.48 -20.82 8.42
N GLU A 572 -18.11 -19.66 8.54
CA GLU A 572 -17.47 -18.37 8.81
C GLU A 572 -17.56 -18.00 10.29
N TYR A 573 -16.53 -17.28 10.75
CA TYR A 573 -16.45 -16.73 12.10
C TYR A 573 -15.92 -15.29 12.00
N THR A 574 -16.40 -14.40 12.84
CA THR A 574 -15.84 -13.05 12.97
C THR A 574 -14.43 -13.10 13.57
N ILE A 575 -13.59 -12.09 13.27
CA ILE A 575 -12.26 -11.97 13.89
C ILE A 575 -12.38 -11.77 15.41
N LEU A 576 -13.43 -11.09 15.89
CA LEU A 576 -13.70 -10.93 17.31
C LEU A 576 -14.06 -12.26 18.01
N GLU A 577 -14.93 -13.08 17.43
CA GLU A 577 -15.23 -14.42 17.96
C GLU A 577 -13.98 -15.31 18.02
N LEU A 578 -13.12 -15.24 17.01
CA LEU A 578 -11.85 -15.97 17.01
C LEU A 578 -10.91 -15.46 18.12
N ALA A 579 -10.80 -14.15 18.30
CA ALA A 579 -9.99 -13.55 19.36
C ALA A 579 -10.47 -13.97 20.75
N GLN A 580 -11.79 -13.87 21.01
CA GLN A 580 -12.41 -14.27 22.27
C GLN A 580 -12.18 -15.76 22.56
N LYS A 581 -12.42 -16.64 21.58
CA LYS A 581 -12.17 -18.09 21.71
C LYS A 581 -10.72 -18.40 22.07
N ILE A 582 -9.76 -17.66 21.52
CA ILE A 582 -8.33 -17.86 21.84
C ILE A 582 -7.98 -17.26 23.21
N GLN A 583 -8.53 -16.10 23.58
CA GLN A 583 -8.42 -15.51 24.91
C GLN A 583 -8.85 -16.54 25.98
N ASP A 584 -10.08 -17.04 25.89
CA ASP A 584 -10.67 -18.00 26.82
C ASP A 584 -9.87 -19.31 26.94
N MET A 585 -9.25 -19.79 25.85
CA MET A 585 -8.47 -21.04 25.82
C MET A 585 -7.00 -20.90 26.25
N VAL A 586 -6.44 -19.69 26.18
CA VAL A 586 -5.00 -19.45 26.38
C VAL A 586 -4.72 -18.64 27.62
N ASN A 587 -5.36 -17.49 27.77
CA ASN A 587 -5.18 -16.54 28.85
C ASN A 587 -6.40 -15.59 28.91
N PRO A 588 -7.38 -15.86 29.81
CA PRO A 588 -8.57 -15.03 29.96
C PRO A 588 -8.28 -13.55 30.30
N ASP A 589 -7.13 -13.27 30.91
CA ASP A 589 -6.71 -11.92 31.30
C ASP A 589 -5.98 -11.15 30.15
N ALA A 590 -5.79 -11.77 28.98
CA ALA A 590 -5.10 -11.12 27.86
C ALA A 590 -5.98 -10.03 27.22
N GLU A 591 -5.53 -8.77 27.25
CA GLU A 591 -6.27 -7.63 26.67
C GLU A 591 -6.52 -7.83 25.15
N ILE A 592 -7.74 -7.53 24.69
CA ILE A 592 -8.05 -7.38 23.26
C ILE A 592 -7.85 -5.91 22.89
N GLN A 593 -6.79 -5.62 22.13
CA GLN A 593 -6.49 -4.28 21.64
C GLN A 593 -7.05 -4.09 20.24
N PHE A 594 -8.01 -3.18 20.11
CA PHE A 594 -8.53 -2.74 18.82
C PHE A 594 -7.58 -1.74 18.16
N LYS A 595 -7.29 -1.94 16.87
CA LYS A 595 -6.57 -1.01 16.00
C LYS A 595 -7.45 -0.65 14.79
N PRO A 596 -7.24 0.51 14.13
CA PRO A 596 -7.97 0.84 12.91
C PRO A 596 -7.91 -0.32 11.91
N LEU A 597 -9.04 -0.64 11.26
CA LEU A 597 -9.10 -1.69 10.25
C LEU A 597 -8.16 -1.31 9.09
N PRO A 598 -7.12 -2.11 8.77
CA PRO A 598 -6.42 -1.99 7.51
C PRO A 598 -7.46 -2.20 6.42
N GLU A 599 -7.50 -1.28 5.46
CA GLU A 599 -8.58 -1.25 4.46
C GLU A 599 -8.55 -2.46 3.50
N ASP A 600 -7.51 -3.28 3.61
CA ASP A 600 -7.12 -4.41 2.75
C ASP A 600 -7.20 -5.78 3.46
N ASP A 601 -7.83 -5.86 4.64
CA ASP A 601 -8.18 -7.16 5.23
C ASP A 601 -9.40 -7.73 4.46
N PRO A 602 -9.24 -8.73 3.57
CA PRO A 602 -10.21 -9.03 2.49
C PRO A 602 -11.58 -9.39 3.06
N LYS A 603 -12.56 -8.48 2.92
CA LYS A 603 -13.74 -8.39 3.79
C LYS A 603 -14.44 -9.74 4.05
N GLN A 604 -14.61 -10.57 3.02
CA GLN A 604 -15.14 -11.94 3.13
C GLN A 604 -14.40 -12.91 2.17
N ARG A 605 -13.93 -14.06 2.67
CA ARG A 605 -13.34 -15.15 1.85
C ARG A 605 -13.96 -16.52 2.21
N GLN A 606 -15.12 -16.76 1.59
CA GLN A 606 -16.06 -17.90 1.62
C GLN A 606 -15.77 -19.05 0.63
N PRO A 607 -15.30 -20.28 0.93
CA PRO A 607 -15.30 -21.33 -0.09
C PRO A 607 -16.72 -21.88 -0.34
N ASP A 608 -17.17 -21.90 -1.60
CA ASP A 608 -18.18 -22.88 -2.00
C ASP A 608 -17.48 -24.25 -2.10
N ILE A 609 -18.00 -25.26 -1.40
CA ILE A 609 -17.46 -26.63 -1.37
C ILE A 609 -18.40 -27.66 -2.04
N THR A 610 -19.38 -27.22 -2.81
CA THR A 610 -20.39 -28.07 -3.47
C THR A 610 -19.75 -29.15 -4.35
N ARG A 611 -18.67 -28.82 -5.08
CA ARG A 611 -17.94 -29.81 -5.87
C ARG A 611 -17.20 -30.84 -5.02
N ALA A 612 -16.58 -30.42 -3.91
CA ALA A 612 -15.91 -31.34 -2.99
C ALA A 612 -16.90 -32.31 -2.32
N LYS A 613 -18.08 -31.82 -1.92
CA LYS A 613 -19.18 -32.67 -1.44
C LYS A 613 -19.65 -33.64 -2.51
N THR A 614 -19.95 -33.15 -3.71
CA THR A 614 -20.57 -33.94 -4.79
C THR A 614 -19.62 -35.00 -5.37
N TYR A 615 -18.36 -34.64 -5.63
CA TYR A 615 -17.43 -35.52 -6.35
C TYR A 615 -16.43 -36.27 -5.47
N LEU A 616 -16.15 -35.77 -4.26
CA LEU A 616 -15.20 -36.38 -3.32
C LEU A 616 -15.88 -36.94 -2.05
N ASN A 617 -17.21 -36.77 -1.93
CA ASN A 617 -17.97 -37.07 -0.72
C ASN A 617 -17.36 -36.40 0.55
N TRP A 618 -16.72 -35.24 0.37
CA TRP A 618 -15.88 -34.59 1.39
C TRP A 618 -16.54 -33.33 1.94
N GLU A 619 -16.44 -33.18 3.26
CA GLU A 619 -16.74 -31.95 3.99
C GLU A 619 -15.85 -31.88 5.25
N PRO A 620 -15.58 -30.69 5.80
CA PRO A 620 -14.78 -30.56 7.02
C PRO A 620 -15.53 -31.14 8.23
N THR A 621 -14.81 -31.88 9.07
CA THR A 621 -15.37 -32.61 10.21
C THR A 621 -14.94 -32.06 11.58
N ILE A 622 -13.86 -31.27 11.65
CA ILE A 622 -13.31 -30.76 12.90
C ILE A 622 -13.82 -29.33 13.16
N PRO A 623 -14.63 -29.10 14.22
CA PRO A 623 -15.07 -27.76 14.60
C PRO A 623 -13.91 -26.86 15.02
N LEU A 624 -14.07 -25.54 14.83
CA LEU A 624 -13.05 -24.54 15.16
C LEU A 624 -12.49 -24.72 16.59
N ASP A 625 -13.36 -24.90 17.58
CA ASP A 625 -12.94 -25.03 18.99
C ASP A 625 -12.11 -26.29 19.28
N GLN A 626 -12.31 -27.37 18.52
CA GLN A 626 -11.52 -28.59 18.65
C GLN A 626 -10.14 -28.42 18.00
N GLY A 627 -10.10 -27.87 16.79
CA GLY A 627 -8.84 -27.60 16.09
C GLY A 627 -7.99 -26.55 16.79
N LEU A 628 -8.60 -25.51 17.38
CA LEU A 628 -7.90 -24.48 18.15
C LEU A 628 -7.20 -25.07 19.37
N LYS A 629 -7.86 -25.95 20.15
CA LYS A 629 -7.24 -26.62 21.31
C LYS A 629 -5.98 -27.40 20.92
N LEU A 630 -6.01 -28.14 19.80
CA LEU A 630 -4.86 -28.89 19.29
C LEU A 630 -3.74 -27.95 18.81
N THR A 631 -4.11 -26.86 18.14
CA THR A 631 -3.17 -25.84 17.63
C THR A 631 -2.48 -25.07 18.77
N VAL A 632 -3.25 -24.63 19.77
CA VAL A 632 -2.77 -23.97 20.99
C VAL A 632 -1.79 -24.87 21.74
N ASN A 633 -2.09 -26.17 21.87
CA ASN A 633 -1.19 -27.10 22.56
C ASN A 633 0.15 -27.25 21.83
N ASP A 634 0.16 -27.37 20.49
CA ASP A 634 1.40 -27.40 19.71
C ASP A 634 2.23 -26.10 19.86
N PHE A 635 1.60 -24.93 19.79
CA PHE A 635 2.29 -23.66 20.05
C PHE A 635 2.80 -23.54 21.50
N ARG A 636 2.02 -23.97 22.49
CA ARG A 636 2.40 -23.97 23.91
C ARG A 636 3.61 -24.87 24.15
N GLU A 637 3.64 -26.07 23.56
CA GLU A 637 4.82 -26.93 23.63
C GLU A 637 6.03 -26.35 22.91
N ARG A 638 5.86 -25.66 21.78
CA ARG A 638 6.97 -25.05 21.05
C ARG A 638 7.55 -23.81 21.74
N ILE A 639 6.72 -22.98 22.35
CA ILE A 639 7.13 -21.72 22.99
C ILE A 639 7.70 -21.95 24.41
N TYR A 640 7.17 -22.92 25.17
CA TYR A 640 7.57 -23.13 26.57
C TYR A 640 8.54 -24.29 26.82
N LYS A 641 8.84 -25.13 25.79
CA LYS A 641 9.84 -26.22 25.88
C LYS A 641 11.03 -26.04 24.93
N SER A 642 11.25 -24.82 24.40
CA SER A 642 12.39 -24.49 23.53
C SER A 642 13.55 -23.83 24.28
#